data_AF-A0A139QUC9-F1
#
_entry.id   AF-A0A139QUC9-F1
#
_cell.length_a   1.000
_cell.length_b   1.000
_cell.length_c   1.000
_cell.angle_alpha   90.00
_cell.angle_beta   90.00
_cell.angle_gamma   90.00
#
_symmetry.space_group_name_H-M   'P 1'
#
loop_
_entity.id
_entity.type
_entity.pdbx_description
1 polymer ?
#
loop_
_entity_poly.entity_id
_entity_poly.type
_entity_poly.pdbx_seq_one_letter_code
_entity_poly.pdbx_strand_id
1 'polypeptide(L)'
;MRDTKDNALIVASMENFDPVGIHTGDSIVVAPVQTLSDVDYQMLRDAALKIIRALDIAGGVNIQMALAPDSDKYAIIEVNPRVSRSSALASKATGYPIAKMAAKIAVGLSLDEIKNPVTETTLADFEPALDYVIVKIPRWPFDKFKTANRQLGTQMKATGEVMAIGRNLEEALLKAIRSLEIGVTGLNDVQYEEWATSELLAHLWPARDDRLFMLAELLRRGVTPTELHDATKIDNYFLDKLVNIVTLAQQLQQAPGDSTMLALAKRRGFADATIAELWQWTSDDVWQLRIDHDIKPVYKMVDTVAGEFDAVTPYYYATYGKENEARVTQRPSVLVIGSGPIRIGQGVEFDYATVHAVKAIQSAGYEAIVMNSNPETVSTDFSISDKLYFEPLTFEDVREVVALEQPVGVIVQFGGQTAINLAADLEKHGINILGTSVADLNRAEDRASFNQVIEKLQLPQPIGQTATTVKEAVKIAKSIGYPVLVRPSYVLGGRAMEIVTNEAALADYMSRAVAVSHDHPVLIDQYVVGMEAELDVLSDGETVVTPGVMEHIEPAGIHSGDSMSVYPPQVLSESRQAKMIAAATALARELQIVGLLNVQFVIQDDTAYVIEVNPRASRTVPFISKVTDVPLAQLATQVMLGTKLADLGYQDGVQQVPTTVAVKAPVFSFSKLPGVTQLLGPEMKSTGEAMGRAETFDVALYKAFTSAGIKVPATPGVAVLLTDDDQEAVALELAFVNAGFKTRRQCERVEQGDVLIDTRKIPVASPQADQQMTLWHDAMNKQLPVFTSAATAYAFLQAYQSQNE
;
A
#
# COMPACT_ATOMS: atom_id res chain seq x y z
N MET A 1 -20.73 -4.47 -20.25
CA MET A 1 -21.20 -5.77 -19.72
C MET A 1 -22.18 -6.36 -20.72
N ARG A 2 -22.29 -7.68 -20.81
CA ARG A 2 -23.26 -8.37 -21.65
C ARG A 2 -23.74 -9.65 -20.99
N ASP A 3 -25.01 -10.03 -21.15
CA ASP A 3 -25.54 -11.31 -20.70
C ASP A 3 -25.78 -12.30 -21.86
N THR A 4 -26.33 -13.48 -21.53
CA THR A 4 -26.63 -14.54 -22.50
C THR A 4 -27.88 -14.29 -23.35
N LYS A 5 -28.72 -13.30 -23.00
CA LYS A 5 -29.86 -12.82 -23.80
C LYS A 5 -29.46 -11.72 -24.81
N ASP A 6 -28.18 -11.37 -24.87
CA ASP A 6 -27.62 -10.28 -25.67
C ASP A 6 -27.97 -8.87 -25.18
N ASN A 7 -28.48 -8.73 -23.95
CA ASN A 7 -28.56 -7.42 -23.31
C ASN A 7 -27.12 -6.97 -23.04
N ALA A 8 -26.78 -5.75 -23.48
CA ALA A 8 -25.42 -5.23 -23.39
C ALA A 8 -25.43 -3.73 -23.12
N LEU A 9 -24.58 -3.31 -22.18
CA LEU A 9 -24.57 -1.95 -21.63
C LEU A 9 -23.14 -1.49 -21.30
N ILE A 10 -22.94 -0.17 -21.23
CA ILE A 10 -21.73 0.48 -20.74
C ILE A 10 -21.92 0.84 -19.26
N VAL A 11 -21.19 0.18 -18.37
CA VAL A 11 -21.26 0.47 -16.92
C VAL A 11 -20.58 1.80 -16.59
N ALA A 12 -19.42 2.06 -17.20
CA ALA A 12 -18.66 3.28 -16.97
C ALA A 12 -17.85 3.63 -18.21
N SER A 13 -17.70 4.93 -18.45
CA SER A 13 -16.76 5.51 -19.40
C SER A 13 -15.70 6.29 -18.63
N MET A 14 -14.44 6.13 -19.03
CA MET A 14 -13.31 6.70 -18.33
C MET A 14 -12.40 7.40 -19.34
N GLU A 15 -11.93 8.59 -18.97
CA GLU A 15 -11.01 9.37 -19.78
C GLU A 15 -9.67 9.47 -19.06
N ASN A 16 -8.57 9.25 -19.80
CA ASN A 16 -7.24 9.36 -19.23
C ASN A 16 -6.78 10.81 -19.34
N PHE A 17 -6.34 11.37 -18.22
CA PHE A 17 -5.68 12.68 -18.21
C PHE A 17 -4.35 12.60 -18.95
N ASP A 18 -3.61 11.51 -18.74
CA ASP A 18 -2.37 11.24 -19.44
C ASP A 18 -2.66 10.60 -20.82
N PRO A 19 -2.15 11.16 -21.94
CA PRO A 19 -2.47 10.68 -23.28
C PRO A 19 -1.82 9.32 -23.61
N VAL A 20 -2.25 8.74 -24.74
CA VAL A 20 -1.76 7.45 -25.26
C VAL A 20 -0.24 7.42 -25.34
N GLY A 21 0.35 6.35 -24.80
CA GLY A 21 1.79 6.19 -24.63
C GLY A 21 2.17 5.90 -23.17
N ILE A 22 1.30 6.29 -22.24
CA ILE A 22 1.37 5.92 -20.83
C ILE A 22 0.28 4.88 -20.55
N HIS A 23 0.63 3.81 -19.87
CA HIS A 23 -0.28 2.72 -19.54
C HIS A 23 -1.41 3.23 -18.63
N THR A 24 -2.66 2.82 -18.88
CA THR A 24 -3.85 3.27 -18.12
C THR A 24 -3.70 3.09 -16.60
N GLY A 25 -3.02 2.03 -16.16
CA GLY A 25 -2.66 1.79 -14.76
C GLY A 25 -1.69 2.82 -14.14
N ASP A 26 -0.82 3.42 -14.95
CA ASP A 26 0.11 4.50 -14.58
C ASP A 26 -0.43 5.88 -14.98
N SER A 27 -1.64 5.96 -15.53
CA SER A 27 -2.30 7.23 -15.84
C SER A 27 -3.19 7.70 -14.70
N ILE A 28 -3.30 9.02 -14.56
CA ILE A 28 -4.43 9.69 -13.94
C ILE A 28 -5.66 9.46 -14.82
N VAL A 29 -6.77 9.08 -14.20
CA VAL A 29 -8.01 8.70 -14.90
C VAL A 29 -9.19 9.40 -14.25
N VAL A 30 -10.10 9.90 -15.06
CA VAL A 30 -11.35 10.52 -14.62
C VAL A 30 -12.55 9.72 -15.11
N ALA A 31 -13.65 9.77 -14.36
CA ALA A 31 -14.95 9.27 -14.79
C ALA A 31 -16.06 10.23 -14.33
N PRO A 32 -17.10 10.48 -15.16
CA PRO A 32 -17.24 10.00 -16.54
C PRO A 32 -16.25 10.68 -17.50
N VAL A 33 -16.30 10.35 -18.80
CA VAL A 33 -15.61 11.13 -19.83
C VAL A 33 -16.03 12.60 -19.80
N GLN A 34 -15.10 13.50 -20.12
CA GLN A 34 -15.24 14.95 -19.95
C GLN A 34 -15.22 15.70 -21.29
N THR A 35 -14.41 15.25 -22.24
CA THR A 35 -14.11 16.03 -23.47
C THR A 35 -14.78 15.50 -24.73
N LEU A 36 -15.50 14.36 -24.63
CA LEU A 36 -16.21 13.79 -25.76
C LEU A 36 -17.54 14.50 -26.02
N SER A 37 -17.81 14.80 -27.29
CA SER A 37 -19.18 15.12 -27.70
C SER A 37 -20.08 13.88 -27.56
N ASP A 38 -21.40 14.07 -27.48
CA ASP A 38 -22.33 12.93 -27.46
C ASP A 38 -22.15 12.07 -28.72
N VAL A 39 -21.86 12.67 -29.88
CA VAL A 39 -21.61 11.93 -31.13
C VAL A 39 -20.39 11.01 -31.00
N ASP A 40 -19.28 11.53 -30.47
CA ASP A 40 -18.06 10.73 -30.26
C ASP A 40 -18.29 9.65 -29.20
N TYR A 41 -19.01 9.97 -28.13
CA TYR A 41 -19.38 9.02 -27.10
C TYR A 41 -20.22 7.87 -27.65
N GLN A 42 -21.29 8.15 -28.40
CA GLN A 42 -22.15 7.13 -28.99
C GLN A 42 -21.38 6.28 -30.01
N MET A 43 -20.47 6.89 -30.79
CA MET A 43 -19.60 6.15 -31.70
C MET A 43 -18.73 5.12 -30.96
N LEU A 44 -18.05 5.53 -29.90
CA LEU A 44 -17.19 4.65 -29.10
C LEU A 44 -18.01 3.61 -28.32
N ARG A 45 -19.19 4.00 -27.81
CA ARG A 45 -20.16 3.10 -27.18
C ARG A 45 -20.60 2.00 -28.14
N ASP A 46 -21.02 2.35 -29.34
CA ASP A 46 -21.41 1.40 -30.38
C ASP A 46 -20.25 0.47 -30.77
N ALA A 47 -19.03 1.00 -30.86
CA ALA A 47 -17.84 0.18 -31.11
C ALA A 47 -17.62 -0.84 -29.98
N ALA A 48 -17.68 -0.42 -28.72
CA ALA A 48 -17.55 -1.29 -27.56
C ALA A 48 -18.62 -2.39 -27.53
N LEU A 49 -19.87 -2.04 -27.80
CA LEU A 49 -21.01 -2.96 -27.87
C LEU A 49 -20.92 -3.93 -29.06
N LYS A 50 -20.32 -3.53 -30.18
CA LYS A 50 -20.02 -4.43 -31.31
C LYS A 50 -18.90 -5.41 -30.96
N ILE A 51 -17.84 -4.94 -30.30
CA ILE A 51 -16.68 -5.75 -29.91
C ILE A 51 -17.08 -6.85 -28.91
N ILE A 52 -17.80 -6.51 -27.85
CA ILE A 52 -18.21 -7.50 -26.83
C ILE A 52 -19.10 -8.60 -27.42
N ARG A 53 -19.98 -8.25 -28.37
CA ARG A 53 -20.81 -9.21 -29.11
C ARG A 53 -19.99 -10.07 -30.07
N ALA A 54 -19.05 -9.46 -30.81
CA ALA A 54 -18.20 -10.17 -31.75
C ALA A 54 -17.29 -11.20 -31.06
N LEU A 55 -16.90 -10.94 -29.80
CA LEU A 55 -16.13 -11.86 -28.97
C LEU A 55 -17.00 -12.84 -28.17
N ASP A 56 -18.33 -12.76 -28.29
CA ASP A 56 -19.33 -13.54 -27.57
C ASP A 56 -19.08 -13.62 -26.04
N ILE A 57 -18.73 -12.48 -25.45
CA ILE A 57 -18.45 -12.41 -24.01
C ILE A 57 -19.77 -12.26 -23.26
N ALA A 58 -20.02 -13.16 -22.30
CA ALA A 58 -21.07 -13.02 -21.29
C ALA A 58 -20.44 -12.70 -19.93
N GLY A 59 -20.63 -11.48 -19.44
CA GLY A 59 -20.04 -10.95 -18.22
C GLY A 59 -19.45 -9.54 -18.40
N GLY A 60 -18.42 -9.24 -17.61
CA GLY A 60 -17.69 -7.98 -17.66
C GLY A 60 -16.49 -8.01 -18.60
N VAL A 61 -16.26 -6.92 -19.33
CA VAL A 61 -15.10 -6.71 -20.20
C VAL A 61 -14.64 -5.26 -20.05
N ASN A 62 -13.33 -5.03 -20.16
CA ASN A 62 -12.76 -3.70 -20.35
C ASN A 62 -12.24 -3.57 -21.78
N ILE A 63 -12.62 -2.48 -22.46
CA ILE A 63 -12.22 -2.18 -23.84
C ILE A 63 -11.51 -0.84 -23.82
N GLN A 64 -10.29 -0.78 -24.36
CA GLN A 64 -9.52 0.44 -24.46
C GLN A 64 -9.48 0.93 -25.90
N MET A 65 -9.73 2.22 -26.09
CA MET A 65 -9.74 2.88 -27.39
C MET A 65 -8.94 4.17 -27.32
N ALA A 66 -8.27 4.52 -28.40
CA ALA A 66 -7.61 5.80 -28.60
C ALA A 66 -8.40 6.60 -29.63
N LEU A 67 -8.79 7.83 -29.29
CA LEU A 67 -9.48 8.75 -30.18
C LEU A 67 -8.50 9.83 -30.65
N ALA A 68 -8.49 10.14 -31.94
CA ALA A 68 -7.77 11.29 -32.46
C ALA A 68 -8.50 12.58 -32.03
N PRO A 69 -7.81 13.58 -31.46
CA PRO A 69 -8.47 14.75 -30.83
C PRO A 69 -9.20 15.66 -31.82
N ASP A 70 -8.85 15.61 -33.11
CA ASP A 70 -9.35 16.50 -34.17
C ASP A 70 -10.15 15.77 -35.26
N SER A 71 -10.53 14.50 -35.03
CA SER A 71 -11.34 13.72 -35.99
C SER A 71 -12.13 12.59 -35.33
N ASP A 72 -13.02 11.96 -36.09
CA ASP A 72 -13.79 10.77 -35.70
C ASP A 72 -12.96 9.46 -35.76
N LYS A 73 -11.65 9.56 -36.04
CA LYS A 73 -10.79 8.39 -36.14
C LYS A 73 -10.44 7.88 -34.76
N TYR A 74 -10.83 6.64 -34.48
CA TYR A 74 -10.41 5.91 -33.29
C TYR A 74 -9.69 4.60 -33.64
N ALA A 75 -8.87 4.13 -32.71
CA ALA A 75 -8.20 2.84 -32.76
C ALA A 75 -8.59 2.02 -31.52
N ILE A 76 -8.86 0.73 -31.72
CA ILE A 76 -9.02 -0.23 -30.62
C ILE A 76 -7.62 -0.64 -30.16
N ILE A 77 -7.32 -0.45 -28.89
CA ILE A 77 -6.01 -0.74 -28.31
C ILE A 77 -5.96 -2.18 -27.80
N GLU A 78 -6.86 -2.52 -26.89
CA GLU A 78 -6.95 -3.87 -26.33
C GLU A 78 -8.35 -4.16 -25.77
N VAL A 79 -8.63 -5.46 -25.59
CA VAL A 79 -9.84 -5.97 -24.95
C VAL A 79 -9.41 -6.96 -23.87
N ASN A 80 -9.88 -6.72 -22.65
CA ASN A 80 -9.62 -7.56 -21.49
C ASN A 80 -10.90 -8.34 -21.13
N PRO A 81 -11.04 -9.63 -21.54
CA PRO A 81 -12.26 -10.44 -21.36
C PRO A 81 -12.38 -10.99 -19.92
N ARG A 82 -12.24 -10.11 -18.94
CA ARG A 82 -12.31 -10.41 -17.51
C ARG A 82 -12.53 -9.11 -16.73
N VAL A 83 -12.80 -9.26 -15.43
CA VAL A 83 -12.64 -8.14 -14.50
C VAL A 83 -11.18 -7.65 -14.50
N SER A 84 -11.02 -6.35 -14.29
CA SER A 84 -9.75 -5.63 -14.29
C SER A 84 -9.71 -4.61 -13.16
N ARG A 85 -8.54 -4.00 -12.93
CA ARG A 85 -8.44 -2.82 -12.05
C ARG A 85 -9.42 -1.73 -12.45
N SER A 86 -9.52 -1.44 -13.75
CA SER A 86 -10.50 -0.48 -14.27
C SER A 86 -11.94 -0.88 -13.98
N SER A 87 -12.26 -2.17 -13.90
CA SER A 87 -13.61 -2.62 -13.48
C SER A 87 -13.85 -2.44 -11.98
N ALA A 88 -12.82 -2.59 -11.14
CA ALA A 88 -12.92 -2.27 -9.71
C ALA A 88 -13.13 -0.76 -9.53
N LEU A 89 -12.29 0.06 -10.17
CA LEU A 89 -12.46 1.51 -10.21
C LEU A 89 -13.85 1.92 -10.71
N ALA A 90 -14.31 1.37 -11.83
CA ALA A 90 -15.65 1.63 -12.35
C ALA A 90 -16.76 1.22 -11.38
N SER A 91 -16.60 0.10 -10.67
CA SER A 91 -17.59 -0.35 -9.68
C SER A 91 -17.67 0.63 -8.50
N LYS A 92 -16.53 1.15 -8.04
CA LYS A 92 -16.51 2.17 -6.97
C LYS A 92 -16.99 3.52 -7.46
N ALA A 93 -16.63 3.93 -8.67
CA ALA A 93 -17.03 5.20 -9.24
C ALA A 93 -18.54 5.28 -9.46
N THR A 94 -19.16 4.19 -9.92
CA THR A 94 -20.58 4.18 -10.26
C THR A 94 -21.47 3.67 -9.13
N GLY A 95 -20.95 2.86 -8.22
CA GLY A 95 -21.75 2.04 -7.30
C GLY A 95 -22.23 0.72 -7.92
N TYR A 96 -22.05 0.50 -9.23
CA TYR A 96 -22.51 -0.71 -9.91
C TYR A 96 -21.52 -1.87 -9.70
N PRO A 97 -21.88 -2.98 -9.03
CA PRO A 97 -20.90 -3.99 -8.63
C PRO A 97 -20.61 -4.99 -9.76
N ILE A 98 -19.72 -4.61 -10.69
CA ILE A 98 -19.45 -5.33 -11.94
C ILE A 98 -19.14 -6.81 -11.71
N ALA A 99 -18.26 -7.13 -10.76
CA ALA A 99 -17.86 -8.51 -10.50
C ALA A 99 -19.02 -9.38 -9.95
N LYS A 100 -19.86 -8.81 -9.07
CA LYS A 100 -21.04 -9.51 -8.53
C LYS A 100 -22.07 -9.78 -9.63
N MET A 101 -22.28 -8.82 -10.53
CA MET A 101 -23.18 -9.02 -11.68
C MET A 101 -22.63 -10.03 -12.68
N ALA A 102 -21.34 -9.94 -13.02
CA ALA A 102 -20.69 -10.89 -13.91
C ALA A 102 -20.76 -12.33 -13.37
N ALA A 103 -20.61 -12.53 -12.06
CA ALA A 103 -20.75 -13.85 -11.44
C ALA A 103 -22.18 -14.41 -11.56
N LYS A 104 -23.21 -13.57 -11.40
CA LYS A 104 -24.61 -13.97 -11.61
C LYS A 104 -24.90 -14.33 -13.07
N ILE A 105 -24.36 -13.56 -14.01
CA ILE A 105 -24.47 -13.85 -15.45
C ILE A 105 -23.81 -15.19 -15.79
N ALA A 106 -22.64 -15.47 -15.20
CA ALA A 106 -21.91 -16.72 -15.43
C ALA A 106 -22.69 -17.98 -14.99
N VAL A 107 -23.64 -17.86 -14.05
CA VAL A 107 -24.51 -18.97 -13.63
C VAL A 107 -25.88 -18.95 -14.32
N GLY A 108 -26.05 -18.12 -15.37
CA GLY A 108 -27.19 -18.15 -16.28
C GLY A 108 -28.26 -17.09 -16.06
N LEU A 109 -28.08 -16.16 -15.12
CA LEU A 109 -29.01 -15.02 -14.97
C LEU A 109 -28.76 -13.98 -16.06
N SER A 110 -29.81 -13.27 -16.46
CA SER A 110 -29.70 -12.10 -17.34
C SER A 110 -29.82 -10.77 -16.58
N LEU A 111 -29.40 -9.66 -17.18
CA LEU A 111 -29.36 -8.34 -16.55
C LEU A 111 -30.75 -7.87 -16.10
N ASP A 112 -31.79 -8.19 -16.87
CA ASP A 112 -33.21 -7.95 -16.56
C ASP A 112 -33.75 -8.83 -15.41
N GLU A 113 -33.00 -9.83 -14.95
CA GLU A 113 -33.37 -10.69 -13.82
C GLU A 113 -32.63 -10.32 -12.53
N ILE A 114 -31.57 -9.52 -12.63
CA ILE A 114 -30.72 -9.17 -11.50
C ILE A 114 -31.18 -7.84 -10.91
N LYS A 115 -31.58 -7.84 -9.63
CA LYS A 115 -31.90 -6.61 -8.87
C LYS A 115 -30.65 -5.72 -8.72
N ASN A 116 -30.78 -4.41 -8.93
CA ASN A 116 -29.73 -3.44 -8.61
C ASN A 116 -29.59 -3.33 -7.07
N PRO A 117 -28.44 -3.67 -6.48
CA PRO A 117 -28.26 -3.61 -5.04
C PRO A 117 -28.16 -2.18 -4.49
N VAL A 118 -27.95 -1.17 -5.34
CA VAL A 118 -27.80 0.22 -4.88
C VAL A 118 -29.13 0.90 -4.60
N THR A 119 -30.05 0.79 -5.56
CA THR A 119 -31.40 1.40 -5.49
C THR A 119 -32.44 0.44 -4.91
N GLU A 120 -32.21 -0.87 -5.02
CA GLU A 120 -33.16 -1.92 -4.63
C GLU A 120 -34.56 -1.85 -5.26
N THR A 121 -34.76 -0.94 -6.20
CA THR A 121 -36.04 -0.69 -6.85
C THR A 121 -35.92 -0.83 -8.37
N THR A 122 -34.69 -0.83 -8.89
CA THR A 122 -34.38 -1.05 -10.30
C THR A 122 -33.67 -2.39 -10.54
N LEU A 123 -33.57 -2.78 -11.81
CA LEU A 123 -32.82 -3.95 -12.28
C LEU A 123 -31.41 -3.54 -12.69
N ALA A 124 -30.54 -4.51 -12.95
CA ALA A 124 -29.16 -4.29 -13.35
C ALA A 124 -29.03 -3.89 -14.84
N ASP A 125 -30.09 -4.02 -15.64
CA ASP A 125 -30.09 -3.65 -17.05
C ASP A 125 -30.27 -2.14 -17.28
N PHE A 126 -29.27 -1.35 -16.91
CA PHE A 126 -29.20 0.10 -17.18
C PHE A 126 -27.74 0.59 -17.24
N GLU A 127 -27.52 1.75 -17.86
CA GLU A 127 -26.23 2.44 -17.85
C GLU A 127 -26.21 3.46 -16.71
N PRO A 128 -25.27 3.37 -15.75
CA PRO A 128 -25.17 4.32 -14.65
C PRO A 128 -24.97 5.77 -15.10
N ALA A 129 -25.58 6.70 -14.38
CA ALA A 129 -25.39 8.14 -14.52
C ALA A 129 -24.75 8.69 -13.24
N LEU A 130 -23.78 9.59 -13.40
CA LEU A 130 -23.02 10.18 -12.29
C LEU A 130 -23.24 11.69 -12.28
N ASP A 131 -23.59 12.26 -11.14
CA ASP A 131 -23.70 13.71 -10.93
C ASP A 131 -22.47 14.30 -10.20
N TYR A 132 -21.38 13.55 -10.23
CA TYR A 132 -20.07 13.86 -9.69
C TYR A 132 -18.97 13.41 -10.64
N VAL A 133 -17.74 13.81 -10.33
CA VAL A 133 -16.53 13.41 -11.05
C VAL A 133 -15.65 12.61 -10.10
N ILE A 134 -15.10 11.52 -10.59
CA ILE A 134 -14.04 10.79 -9.90
C ILE A 134 -12.69 11.16 -10.50
N VAL A 135 -11.66 11.11 -9.67
CA VAL A 135 -10.26 11.14 -10.11
C VAL A 135 -9.53 9.98 -9.46
N LYS A 136 -8.86 9.17 -10.29
CA LYS A 136 -7.91 8.17 -9.86
C LYS A 136 -6.49 8.66 -10.14
N ILE A 137 -5.59 8.50 -9.18
CA ILE A 137 -4.15 8.76 -9.36
C ILE A 137 -3.38 7.49 -8.97
N PRO A 138 -2.43 7.01 -9.79
CA PRO A 138 -1.59 5.87 -9.41
C PRO A 138 -0.68 6.20 -8.22
N ARG A 139 -0.33 5.18 -7.43
CA ARG A 139 0.70 5.24 -6.40
C ARG A 139 1.93 4.46 -6.84
N TRP A 140 3.04 5.17 -7.06
CA TRP A 140 4.30 4.59 -7.52
C TRP A 140 5.28 4.32 -6.37
N PRO A 141 6.16 3.31 -6.46
CA PRO A 141 7.07 2.92 -5.38
C PRO A 141 8.42 3.67 -5.40
N PHE A 142 8.50 4.86 -6.00
CA PHE A 142 9.77 5.57 -6.18
C PHE A 142 10.33 6.16 -4.87
N ASP A 143 9.52 6.24 -3.82
CA ASP A 143 9.96 6.51 -2.46
C ASP A 143 10.81 5.36 -1.86
N LYS A 144 10.61 4.12 -2.33
CA LYS A 144 11.43 2.93 -2.01
C LYS A 144 12.55 2.71 -3.02
N PHE A 145 12.31 2.97 -4.30
CA PHE A 145 13.28 2.71 -5.37
C PHE A 145 13.80 4.00 -5.99
N LYS A 146 14.61 4.76 -5.23
CA LYS A 146 15.11 6.08 -5.64
C LYS A 146 15.93 6.08 -6.93
N THR A 147 16.63 4.98 -7.22
CA THR A 147 17.43 4.80 -8.44
C THR A 147 16.65 4.22 -9.62
N ALA A 148 15.36 3.88 -9.43
CA ALA A 148 14.54 3.35 -10.51
C ALA A 148 14.33 4.39 -11.61
N ASN A 149 14.17 3.92 -12.84
CA ASN A 149 13.71 4.78 -13.92
C ASN A 149 12.27 5.25 -13.64
N ARG A 150 12.12 6.54 -13.32
CA ARG A 150 10.84 7.23 -13.05
C ARG A 150 10.01 7.56 -14.30
N GLN A 151 10.54 7.31 -15.50
CA GLN A 151 9.80 7.55 -16.73
C GLN A 151 8.62 6.60 -16.87
N LEU A 152 7.44 7.12 -17.17
CA LEU A 152 6.21 6.37 -17.41
C LEU A 152 6.09 6.05 -18.89
N GLY A 153 5.48 4.90 -19.19
CA GLY A 153 5.29 4.41 -20.55
C GLY A 153 4.24 3.31 -20.59
N THR A 154 4.30 2.42 -21.57
CA THR A 154 3.32 1.34 -21.75
C THR A 154 3.45 0.19 -20.75
N GLN A 155 4.57 0.09 -20.02
CA GLN A 155 4.74 -0.86 -18.94
C GLN A 155 4.42 -0.17 -17.60
N MET A 156 3.40 -0.67 -16.92
CA MET A 156 2.98 -0.18 -15.62
C MET A 156 4.06 -0.36 -14.54
N LYS A 157 4.24 0.67 -13.71
CA LYS A 157 5.16 0.72 -12.56
C LYS A 157 4.46 1.03 -11.23
N ALA A 158 3.22 1.53 -11.27
CA ALA A 158 2.42 1.77 -10.07
C ALA A 158 2.15 0.48 -9.28
N THR A 159 2.25 0.58 -7.96
CA THR A 159 1.98 -0.52 -7.01
C THR A 159 0.58 -0.47 -6.42
N GLY A 160 -0.10 0.68 -6.53
CA GLY A 160 -1.48 0.85 -6.10
C GLY A 160 -2.09 2.10 -6.73
N GLU A 161 -3.23 2.54 -6.21
CA GLU A 161 -3.94 3.73 -6.68
C GLU A 161 -4.84 4.31 -5.58
N VAL A 162 -5.15 5.59 -5.73
CA VAL A 162 -6.17 6.29 -4.95
C VAL A 162 -7.33 6.64 -5.84
N MET A 163 -8.53 6.76 -5.27
CA MET A 163 -9.67 7.39 -5.91
C MET A 163 -10.18 8.51 -5.00
N ALA A 164 -10.70 9.56 -5.60
CA ALA A 164 -11.50 10.55 -4.89
C ALA A 164 -12.70 10.98 -5.72
N ILE A 165 -13.74 11.44 -5.04
CA ILE A 165 -15.01 11.87 -5.62
C ILE A 165 -15.23 13.35 -5.25
N GLY A 166 -15.65 14.15 -6.22
CA GLY A 166 -16.01 15.56 -6.02
C GLY A 166 -17.12 16.00 -6.99
N ARG A 167 -17.82 17.09 -6.67
CA ARG A 167 -18.85 17.69 -7.55
C ARG A 167 -18.26 18.47 -8.72
N ASN A 168 -16.95 18.68 -8.71
CA ASN A 168 -16.19 19.25 -9.80
C ASN A 168 -14.80 18.58 -9.87
N LEU A 169 -14.16 18.71 -11.03
CA LEU A 169 -12.88 18.05 -11.29
C LEU A 169 -11.76 18.58 -10.39
N GLU A 170 -11.74 19.88 -10.09
CA GLU A 170 -10.75 20.48 -9.18
C GLU A 170 -10.86 19.88 -7.77
N GLU A 171 -12.08 19.74 -7.25
CA GLU A 171 -12.34 19.14 -5.95
C GLU A 171 -11.91 17.67 -5.89
N ALA A 172 -12.30 16.87 -6.88
CA ALA A 172 -11.92 15.47 -6.97
C ALA A 172 -10.40 15.30 -7.11
N LEU A 173 -9.74 16.16 -7.91
CA LEU A 173 -8.29 16.10 -8.14
C LEU A 173 -7.52 16.44 -6.87
N LEU A 174 -7.85 17.52 -6.15
CA LEU A 174 -7.17 17.90 -4.92
C LEU A 174 -7.41 16.90 -3.78
N LYS A 175 -8.59 16.27 -3.72
CA LYS A 175 -8.85 15.12 -2.83
C LYS A 175 -7.97 13.91 -3.17
N ALA A 176 -7.85 13.58 -4.46
CA ALA A 176 -7.01 12.48 -4.89
C ALA A 176 -5.53 12.74 -4.56
N ILE A 177 -5.03 13.96 -4.79
CA ILE A 177 -3.65 14.35 -4.47
C ILE A 177 -3.33 14.12 -2.98
N ARG A 178 -4.17 14.63 -2.08
CA ARG A 178 -3.94 14.45 -0.63
C ARG A 178 -4.24 13.04 -0.12
N SER A 179 -4.78 12.16 -0.97
CA SER A 179 -4.95 10.74 -0.65
C SER A 179 -3.72 9.89 -1.00
N LEU A 180 -2.73 10.44 -1.71
CA LEU A 180 -1.60 9.68 -2.29
C LEU A 180 -0.63 9.08 -1.26
N GLU A 181 -0.68 9.52 -0.01
CA GLU A 181 0.24 9.07 1.04
C GLU A 181 1.72 9.28 0.63
N ILE A 182 1.99 10.42 0.01
CA ILE A 182 3.35 10.89 -0.35
C ILE A 182 3.76 12.16 0.42
N GLY A 183 2.97 12.57 1.41
CA GLY A 183 3.25 13.75 2.25
C GLY A 183 2.86 15.08 1.61
N VAL A 184 1.94 15.07 0.64
CA VAL A 184 1.42 16.28 0.00
C VAL A 184 -0.07 16.43 0.29
N THR A 185 -0.50 17.67 0.41
CA THR A 185 -1.87 18.14 0.65
C THR A 185 -2.41 18.94 -0.54
N GLY A 186 -1.54 19.48 -1.40
CA GLY A 186 -1.91 20.23 -2.60
C GLY A 186 -0.85 20.22 -3.69
N LEU A 187 -1.07 21.01 -4.75
CA LEU A 187 -0.17 21.14 -5.90
C LEU A 187 1.07 22.02 -5.62
N ASN A 188 1.10 22.74 -4.50
CA ASN A 188 2.17 23.68 -4.18
C ASN A 188 3.34 23.03 -3.42
N ASP A 189 3.12 21.85 -2.84
CA ASP A 189 3.99 21.19 -1.87
C ASP A 189 5.27 20.64 -2.51
N VAL A 190 5.28 20.46 -3.83
CA VAL A 190 6.47 20.04 -4.60
C VAL A 190 7.03 21.23 -5.37
N GLN A 191 8.30 21.51 -5.13
CA GLN A 191 9.00 22.67 -5.68
C GLN A 191 10.09 22.25 -6.67
N TYR A 192 10.34 23.09 -7.69
CA TYR A 192 11.31 22.85 -8.76
C TYR A 192 12.21 24.07 -8.97
N GLU A 193 12.58 24.77 -7.89
CA GLU A 193 13.32 26.04 -7.94
C GLU A 193 14.68 25.92 -8.64
N GLU A 194 15.29 24.74 -8.60
CA GLU A 194 16.61 24.47 -9.20
C GLU A 194 16.57 24.38 -10.75
N TRP A 195 15.40 24.10 -11.33
CA TRP A 195 15.26 23.97 -12.79
C TRP A 195 14.77 25.24 -13.42
N ALA A 196 15.39 25.65 -14.54
CA ALA A 196 14.87 26.73 -15.36
C ALA A 196 13.53 26.33 -16.00
N THR A 197 12.65 27.29 -16.32
CA THR A 197 11.34 27.02 -16.96
C THR A 197 11.47 26.18 -18.22
N SER A 198 12.48 26.43 -19.06
CA SER A 198 12.74 25.66 -20.28
C SER A 198 13.17 24.21 -20.00
N GLU A 199 13.91 23.99 -18.92
CA GLU A 199 14.36 22.66 -18.49
C GLU A 199 13.18 21.86 -17.92
N LEU A 200 12.38 22.47 -17.05
CA LEU A 200 11.17 21.87 -16.49
C LEU A 200 10.16 21.51 -17.60
N LEU A 201 9.99 22.37 -18.61
CA LEU A 201 9.15 22.09 -19.78
C LEU A 201 9.66 20.87 -20.58
N ALA A 202 10.99 20.76 -20.76
CA ALA A 202 11.60 19.60 -21.42
C ALA A 202 11.43 18.30 -20.61
N HIS A 203 11.26 18.39 -19.28
CA HIS A 203 11.01 17.24 -18.41
C HIS A 203 9.56 16.72 -18.41
N LEU A 204 8.62 17.41 -19.05
CA LEU A 204 7.25 16.91 -19.18
C LEU A 204 7.14 15.68 -20.10
N TRP A 205 8.13 15.48 -20.98
CA TRP A 205 8.23 14.30 -21.84
C TRP A 205 9.69 13.81 -21.97
N PRO A 206 10.00 12.53 -21.68
CA PRO A 206 9.07 11.46 -21.28
C PRO A 206 8.42 11.71 -19.91
N ALA A 207 7.15 11.33 -19.80
CA ALA A 207 6.35 11.56 -18.60
C ALA A 207 6.95 10.90 -17.35
N ARG A 208 6.67 11.46 -16.17
CA ARG A 208 7.14 10.98 -14.86
C ARG A 208 6.00 10.98 -13.86
N ASP A 209 6.20 10.31 -12.73
CA ASP A 209 5.24 10.25 -11.61
C ASP A 209 4.92 11.61 -10.98
N ASP A 210 5.85 12.56 -11.06
CA ASP A 210 5.70 13.91 -10.53
C ASP A 210 5.25 14.96 -11.56
N ARG A 211 4.87 14.53 -12.77
CA ARG A 211 4.50 15.42 -13.89
C ARG A 211 3.34 16.37 -13.55
N LEU A 212 2.37 15.93 -12.76
CA LEU A 212 1.23 16.77 -12.34
C LEU A 212 1.70 18.03 -11.59
N PHE A 213 2.70 17.89 -10.72
CA PHE A 213 3.26 19.01 -9.96
C PHE A 213 4.12 19.92 -10.86
N MET A 214 4.86 19.33 -11.83
CA MET A 214 5.58 20.11 -12.83
C MET A 214 4.66 21.01 -13.65
N LEU A 215 3.50 20.49 -14.07
CA LEU A 215 2.49 21.27 -14.79
C LEU A 215 2.00 22.45 -13.96
N ALA A 216 1.67 22.22 -12.69
CA ALA A 216 1.22 23.28 -11.77
C ALA A 216 2.30 24.35 -11.56
N GLU A 217 3.57 23.96 -11.44
CA GLU A 217 4.71 24.89 -11.35
C GLU A 217 4.90 25.70 -12.64
N LEU A 218 4.82 25.08 -13.81
CA LEU A 218 4.95 25.79 -15.09
C LEU A 218 3.83 26.82 -15.30
N LEU A 219 2.60 26.48 -14.90
CA LEU A 219 1.48 27.42 -14.90
C LEU A 219 1.73 28.59 -13.94
N ARG A 220 2.28 28.33 -12.74
CA ARG A 220 2.71 29.39 -11.80
C ARG A 220 3.75 30.31 -12.41
N ARG A 221 4.65 29.77 -13.24
CA ARG A 221 5.69 30.53 -13.98
C ARG A 221 5.17 31.23 -15.24
N GLY A 222 3.87 31.15 -15.54
CA GLY A 222 3.23 31.83 -16.66
C GLY A 222 3.35 31.11 -18.00
N VAL A 223 3.73 29.83 -18.03
CA VAL A 223 3.63 29.00 -19.24
C VAL A 223 2.15 28.78 -19.55
N THR A 224 1.78 28.91 -20.82
CA THR A 224 0.37 28.85 -21.23
C THR A 224 -0.12 27.41 -21.33
N PRO A 225 -1.43 27.14 -21.11
CA PRO A 225 -2.03 25.83 -21.34
C PRO A 225 -1.74 25.28 -22.75
N THR A 226 -1.75 26.14 -23.77
CA THR A 226 -1.42 25.74 -25.14
C THR A 226 0.00 25.19 -25.27
N GLU A 227 1.00 25.85 -24.67
CA GLU A 227 2.38 25.36 -24.67
C GLU A 227 2.51 24.02 -23.93
N LEU A 228 1.77 23.85 -22.83
CA LEU A 228 1.74 22.59 -22.08
C LEU A 228 1.04 21.48 -22.87
N HIS A 229 -0.07 21.78 -23.55
CA HIS A 229 -0.75 20.85 -24.45
C HIS A 229 0.18 20.43 -25.58
N ASP A 230 0.90 21.36 -26.19
CA ASP A 230 1.84 21.04 -27.27
C ASP A 230 2.97 20.12 -26.80
N ALA A 231 3.47 20.33 -25.59
CA ALA A 231 4.52 19.52 -24.97
C ALA A 231 4.04 18.13 -24.51
N THR A 232 2.79 18.00 -24.05
CA THR A 232 2.34 16.79 -23.34
C THR A 232 1.23 16.01 -24.03
N LYS A 233 0.46 16.67 -24.90
CA LYS A 233 -0.81 16.21 -25.48
C LYS A 233 -1.93 15.96 -24.47
N ILE A 234 -1.79 16.44 -23.23
CA ILE A 234 -2.87 16.48 -22.25
C ILE A 234 -3.93 17.46 -22.76
N ASP A 235 -5.20 17.08 -22.73
CA ASP A 235 -6.27 17.93 -23.25
C ASP A 235 -6.32 19.30 -22.55
N ASN A 236 -6.61 20.36 -23.31
CA ASN A 236 -6.68 21.72 -22.79
C ASN A 236 -7.74 21.86 -21.69
N TYR A 237 -8.83 21.09 -21.74
CA TYR A 237 -9.83 21.05 -20.67
C TYR A 237 -9.21 20.77 -19.30
N PHE A 238 -8.33 19.77 -19.21
CA PHE A 238 -7.67 19.40 -17.96
C PHE A 238 -6.64 20.45 -17.53
N LEU A 239 -5.89 21.00 -18.48
CA LEU A 239 -4.91 22.05 -18.21
C LEU A 239 -5.59 23.33 -17.70
N ASP A 240 -6.76 23.68 -18.25
CA ASP A 240 -7.58 24.80 -17.77
C ASP A 240 -8.06 24.58 -16.32
N LYS A 241 -8.34 23.33 -15.91
CA LYS A 241 -8.64 23.03 -14.50
C LYS A 241 -7.44 23.25 -13.59
N LEU A 242 -6.23 22.93 -14.06
CA LEU A 242 -5.01 23.24 -13.31
C LEU A 242 -4.80 24.76 -13.21
N VAL A 243 -5.08 25.52 -14.27
CA VAL A 243 -5.05 27.00 -14.23
C VAL A 243 -6.02 27.53 -13.18
N ASN A 244 -7.24 26.99 -13.09
CA ASN A 244 -8.21 27.40 -12.07
C ASN A 244 -7.65 27.20 -10.66
N ILE A 245 -7.04 26.05 -10.38
CA ILE A 245 -6.45 25.74 -9.08
C ILE A 245 -5.30 26.71 -8.77
N VAL A 246 -4.35 26.85 -9.70
CA VAL A 246 -3.18 27.74 -9.52
C VAL A 246 -3.60 29.19 -9.32
N THR A 247 -4.54 29.68 -10.12
CA THR A 247 -5.06 31.04 -10.02
C THR A 247 -5.78 31.27 -8.70
N LEU A 248 -6.60 30.31 -8.25
CA LEU A 248 -7.31 30.41 -6.97
C LEU A 248 -6.33 30.38 -5.79
N ALA A 249 -5.26 29.59 -5.85
CA ALA A 249 -4.21 29.60 -4.82
C ALA A 249 -3.53 30.97 -4.69
N GLN A 250 -3.24 31.64 -5.82
CA GLN A 250 -2.68 33.00 -5.82
C GLN A 250 -3.67 34.03 -5.24
N GLN A 251 -4.96 33.91 -5.56
CA GLN A 251 -6.00 34.77 -4.99
C GLN A 251 -6.16 34.56 -3.48
N LEU A 252 -6.12 33.30 -3.02
CA LEU A 252 -6.17 32.95 -1.61
C LEU A 252 -5.04 33.58 -0.83
N GLN A 253 -3.80 33.50 -1.35
CA GLN A 253 -2.63 34.11 -0.72
C GLN A 253 -2.80 35.62 -0.48
N GLN A 254 -3.59 36.30 -1.33
CA GLN A 254 -3.85 37.74 -1.22
C GLN A 254 -5.08 38.08 -0.35
N ALA A 255 -5.83 37.09 0.12
CA ALA A 255 -7.05 37.27 0.92
C ALA A 255 -7.06 36.46 2.23
N PRO A 256 -6.05 36.55 3.13
CA PRO A 256 -6.09 35.88 4.43
C PRO A 256 -7.32 36.26 5.25
N GLY A 257 -8.03 35.26 5.79
CA GLY A 257 -9.21 35.44 6.64
C GLY A 257 -10.50 35.82 5.90
N ASP A 258 -10.50 35.90 4.57
CA ASP A 258 -11.73 36.11 3.79
C ASP A 258 -12.56 34.81 3.71
N SER A 259 -13.71 34.81 4.38
CA SER A 259 -14.61 33.65 4.44
C SER A 259 -15.29 33.32 3.11
N THR A 260 -15.46 34.30 2.20
CA THR A 260 -16.00 34.06 0.86
C THR A 260 -14.97 33.34 -0.01
N MET A 261 -13.71 33.78 0.07
CA MET A 261 -12.59 33.10 -0.60
C MET A 261 -12.34 31.71 -0.02
N LEU A 262 -12.43 31.56 1.30
CA LEU A 262 -12.39 30.26 1.96
C LEU A 262 -13.45 29.31 1.42
N ALA A 263 -14.72 29.74 1.40
CA ALA A 263 -15.82 28.92 0.90
C ALA A 263 -15.66 28.56 -0.60
N LEU A 264 -15.04 29.43 -1.40
CA LEU A 264 -14.70 29.12 -2.79
C LEU A 264 -13.58 28.07 -2.87
N ALA A 265 -12.52 28.22 -2.08
CA ALA A 265 -11.41 27.29 -2.01
C ALA A 265 -11.86 25.88 -1.60
N LYS A 266 -12.68 25.79 -0.55
CA LYS A 266 -13.23 24.52 -0.08
C LYS A 266 -14.11 23.84 -1.14
N ARG A 267 -14.93 24.60 -1.86
CA ARG A 267 -15.70 24.10 -3.04
C ARG A 267 -14.84 23.64 -4.21
N ARG A 268 -13.56 24.00 -4.24
CA ARG A 268 -12.58 23.51 -5.22
C ARG A 268 -11.66 22.43 -4.64
N GLY A 269 -11.87 22.01 -3.40
CA GLY A 269 -11.17 20.90 -2.75
C GLY A 269 -9.85 21.24 -2.07
N PHE A 270 -9.53 22.52 -1.87
CA PHE A 270 -8.34 22.92 -1.10
C PHE A 270 -8.42 22.39 0.33
N ALA A 271 -7.33 21.76 0.79
CA ALA A 271 -7.19 21.34 2.18
C ALA A 271 -6.97 22.54 3.11
N ASP A 272 -7.40 22.42 4.36
CA ASP A 272 -7.17 23.41 5.41
C ASP A 272 -5.67 23.64 5.60
N ALA A 273 -4.84 22.59 5.49
CA ALA A 273 -3.38 22.69 5.54
C ALA A 273 -2.80 23.59 4.42
N THR A 274 -3.26 23.42 3.18
CA THR A 274 -2.80 24.25 2.05
C THR A 274 -3.23 25.71 2.23
N ILE A 275 -4.46 25.95 2.71
CA ILE A 275 -4.95 27.31 2.97
C ILE A 275 -4.17 27.95 4.13
N ALA A 276 -3.91 27.18 5.18
CA ALA A 276 -3.14 27.61 6.34
C ALA A 276 -1.72 28.05 5.94
N GLU A 277 -1.06 27.28 5.08
CA GLU A 277 0.25 27.66 4.52
C GLU A 277 0.18 28.98 3.75
N LEU A 278 -0.78 29.11 2.82
CA LEU A 278 -0.96 30.32 2.00
C LEU A 278 -1.28 31.57 2.84
N TRP A 279 -1.95 31.41 3.98
CA TRP A 279 -2.34 32.48 4.90
C TRP A 279 -1.37 32.69 6.06
N GLN A 280 -0.34 31.85 6.19
CA GLN A 280 0.57 31.82 7.36
C GLN A 280 -0.18 31.60 8.68
N TRP A 281 -1.19 30.73 8.65
CA TRP A 281 -2.03 30.33 9.78
C TRP A 281 -1.74 28.89 10.18
N THR A 282 -2.35 28.42 11.26
CA THR A 282 -2.44 26.99 11.56
C THR A 282 -3.68 26.38 10.90
N SER A 283 -3.67 25.07 10.66
CA SER A 283 -4.87 24.35 10.17
C SER A 283 -6.07 24.50 11.12
N ASP A 284 -5.82 24.64 12.43
CA ASP A 284 -6.87 24.87 13.43
C ASP A 284 -7.50 26.26 13.31
N ASP A 285 -6.73 27.29 12.96
CA ASP A 285 -7.26 28.63 12.71
C ASP A 285 -8.19 28.64 11.49
N VAL A 286 -7.78 27.94 10.41
CA VAL A 286 -8.62 27.78 9.19
C VAL A 286 -9.88 26.99 9.52
N TRP A 287 -9.76 25.89 10.26
CA TRP A 287 -10.88 25.10 10.73
C TRP A 287 -11.87 25.97 11.54
N GLN A 288 -11.37 26.76 12.50
CA GLN A 288 -12.22 27.59 13.34
C GLN A 288 -12.96 28.63 12.49
N LEU A 289 -12.28 29.28 11.53
CA LEU A 289 -12.93 30.22 10.61
C LEU A 289 -14.01 29.53 9.77
N ARG A 290 -13.79 28.30 9.32
CA ARG A 290 -14.82 27.51 8.62
C ARG A 290 -16.03 27.28 9.50
N ILE A 291 -15.84 26.85 10.74
CA ILE A 291 -16.94 26.60 11.68
C ILE A 291 -17.71 27.88 12.01
N ASP A 292 -17.02 28.99 12.26
CA ASP A 292 -17.62 30.30 12.58
C ASP A 292 -18.51 30.84 11.45
N HIS A 293 -18.18 30.48 10.20
CA HIS A 293 -18.92 30.89 9.00
C HIS A 293 -19.82 29.78 8.42
N ASP A 294 -20.00 28.67 9.13
CA ASP A 294 -20.78 27.50 8.69
C ASP A 294 -20.33 26.92 7.33
N ILE A 295 -19.02 26.98 7.04
CA ILE A 295 -18.39 26.41 5.86
C ILE A 295 -18.02 24.95 6.18
N LYS A 296 -19.00 24.06 6.13
CA LYS A 296 -18.82 22.63 6.40
C LYS A 296 -19.08 21.82 5.14
N PRO A 297 -18.43 20.66 4.97
CA PRO A 297 -18.81 19.73 3.92
C PRO A 297 -20.21 19.17 4.21
N VAL A 298 -20.89 18.81 3.14
CA VAL A 298 -22.03 17.91 3.17
C VAL A 298 -21.59 16.59 2.53
N TYR A 299 -22.26 15.50 2.89
CA TYR A 299 -21.96 14.20 2.34
C TYR A 299 -23.06 13.80 1.37
N LYS A 300 -22.64 13.47 0.15
CA LYS A 300 -23.49 13.04 -0.96
C LYS A 300 -23.34 11.55 -1.18
N MET A 301 -24.41 10.90 -1.63
CA MET A 301 -24.47 9.46 -1.82
C MET A 301 -24.09 9.08 -3.25
N VAL A 302 -23.38 7.96 -3.39
CA VAL A 302 -23.18 7.29 -4.68
C VAL A 302 -24.39 6.39 -4.93
N ASP A 303 -25.18 6.72 -5.94
CA ASP A 303 -26.52 6.15 -6.14
C ASP A 303 -26.71 5.38 -7.47
N THR A 304 -25.71 5.36 -8.36
CA THR A 304 -25.75 4.84 -9.74
C THR A 304 -26.64 5.61 -10.74
N VAL A 305 -27.49 6.55 -10.30
CA VAL A 305 -28.62 7.10 -11.08
C VAL A 305 -28.75 8.62 -11.04
N ALA A 306 -27.78 9.34 -10.45
CA ALA A 306 -27.74 10.80 -10.43
C ALA A 306 -29.02 11.44 -9.84
N GLY A 307 -29.52 10.87 -8.73
CA GLY A 307 -30.69 11.36 -8.00
C GLY A 307 -32.05 11.01 -8.61
N GLU A 308 -32.10 10.18 -9.67
CA GLU A 308 -33.38 9.75 -10.27
C GLU A 308 -34.19 8.84 -9.34
N PHE A 309 -33.53 7.99 -8.56
CA PHE A 309 -34.15 7.08 -7.59
C PHE A 309 -33.47 7.20 -6.23
N ASP A 310 -34.25 6.97 -5.17
CA ASP A 310 -33.71 6.88 -3.81
C ASP A 310 -32.71 5.71 -3.72
N ALA A 311 -31.45 6.01 -3.41
CA ALA A 311 -30.49 4.99 -3.03
C ALA A 311 -30.64 4.63 -1.55
N VAL A 312 -30.55 3.32 -1.27
CA VAL A 312 -30.56 2.79 0.09
C VAL A 312 -29.14 2.53 0.60
N THR A 313 -28.14 2.71 -0.26
CA THR A 313 -26.76 2.32 0.00
C THR A 313 -25.97 3.44 0.68
N PRO A 314 -25.46 3.22 1.90
CA PRO A 314 -24.78 4.25 2.68
C PRO A 314 -23.32 4.45 2.24
N TYR A 315 -23.13 4.81 0.97
CA TYR A 315 -21.85 5.08 0.33
C TYR A 315 -21.74 6.58 0.04
N TYR A 316 -20.89 7.26 0.80
CA TYR A 316 -20.80 8.72 0.83
C TYR A 316 -19.45 9.27 0.37
N TYR A 317 -19.49 10.50 -0.11
CA TYR A 317 -18.33 11.36 -0.31
C TYR A 317 -18.64 12.81 0.12
N ALA A 318 -17.65 13.51 0.64
CA ALA A 318 -17.74 14.89 1.07
C ALA A 318 -17.64 15.86 -0.11
N THR A 319 -18.45 16.91 -0.06
CA THR A 319 -18.38 18.07 -0.96
C THR A 319 -18.93 19.32 -0.28
N TYR A 320 -18.56 20.51 -0.73
CA TYR A 320 -19.10 21.77 -0.19
C TYR A 320 -20.36 22.20 -0.94
N GLY A 321 -21.46 21.51 -0.61
CA GLY A 321 -22.80 21.70 -1.18
C GLY A 321 -23.80 22.30 -0.19
N LYS A 322 -25.09 22.06 -0.43
CA LYS A 322 -26.19 22.58 0.41
C LYS A 322 -26.84 21.50 1.28
N GLU A 323 -27.07 20.32 0.73
CA GLU A 323 -27.84 19.25 1.37
C GLU A 323 -26.92 18.10 1.76
N ASN A 324 -27.01 17.68 3.02
CA ASN A 324 -26.33 16.50 3.54
C ASN A 324 -27.26 15.28 3.46
N GLU A 325 -26.82 14.24 2.77
CA GLU A 325 -27.55 13.00 2.57
C GLU A 325 -27.12 11.91 3.57
N ALA A 326 -25.97 12.08 4.23
CA ALA A 326 -25.55 11.20 5.31
C ALA A 326 -26.48 11.35 6.52
N ARG A 327 -27.10 10.24 6.91
CA ARG A 327 -28.03 10.18 8.04
C ARG A 327 -27.35 9.57 9.25
N VAL A 328 -27.23 10.35 10.32
CA VAL A 328 -26.77 9.86 11.62
C VAL A 328 -27.89 9.05 12.27
N THR A 329 -27.60 7.81 12.65
CA THR A 329 -28.58 6.93 13.30
C THR A 329 -28.52 7.08 14.82
N GLN A 330 -29.48 6.50 15.54
CA GLN A 330 -29.44 6.44 17.01
C GLN A 330 -28.55 5.31 17.55
N ARG A 331 -28.07 4.42 16.67
CA ARG A 331 -27.23 3.28 17.06
C ARG A 331 -25.81 3.81 17.29
N PRO A 332 -25.18 3.51 18.44
CA PRO A 332 -23.79 3.88 18.68
C PRO A 332 -22.89 3.36 17.55
N SER A 333 -22.03 4.23 17.02
CA SER A 333 -21.19 3.93 15.86
C SER A 333 -19.72 3.86 16.23
N VAL A 334 -18.96 3.07 15.48
CA VAL A 334 -17.49 2.97 15.59
C VAL A 334 -16.91 3.25 14.21
N LEU A 335 -15.96 4.18 14.15
CA LEU A 335 -15.24 4.52 12.92
C LEU A 335 -13.96 3.68 12.82
N VAL A 336 -13.76 3.01 11.68
CA VAL A 336 -12.53 2.31 11.35
C VAL A 336 -11.85 3.04 10.20
N ILE A 337 -10.63 3.53 10.44
CA ILE A 337 -9.81 4.18 9.41
C ILE A 337 -9.05 3.10 8.64
N GLY A 338 -9.27 3.04 7.33
CA GLY A 338 -8.64 2.09 6.42
C GLY A 338 -7.18 2.40 6.13
N SER A 339 -6.62 1.70 5.15
CA SER A 339 -5.18 1.78 4.83
C SER A 339 -4.79 2.79 3.77
N GLY A 340 -5.73 3.44 3.09
CA GLY A 340 -5.42 4.25 1.92
C GLY A 340 -4.82 3.41 0.78
N PRO A 341 -4.09 4.03 -0.17
CA PRO A 341 -3.56 3.33 -1.33
C PRO A 341 -2.58 2.22 -0.94
N ILE A 342 -2.65 1.11 -1.67
CA ILE A 342 -1.65 0.04 -1.56
C ILE A 342 -0.28 0.58 -1.98
N ARG A 343 0.73 0.30 -1.15
CA ARG A 343 2.14 0.57 -1.41
C ARG A 343 3.00 -0.49 -0.74
N ILE A 344 4.28 -0.58 -1.12
CA ILE A 344 5.21 -1.53 -0.51
C ILE A 344 5.30 -1.26 1.01
N GLY A 345 5.04 -2.30 1.80
CA GLY A 345 4.96 -2.24 3.27
C GLY A 345 3.55 -2.01 3.83
N GLN A 346 2.60 -1.56 3.01
CA GLN A 346 1.20 -1.27 3.39
C GLN A 346 0.26 -1.81 2.29
N GLY A 347 -0.02 -3.12 2.36
CA GLY A 347 -0.79 -3.85 1.37
C GLY A 347 -2.19 -4.25 1.83
N VAL A 348 -2.71 -5.31 1.19
CA VAL A 348 -4.07 -5.85 1.41
C VAL A 348 -4.24 -6.48 2.81
N GLU A 349 -3.15 -6.71 3.54
CA GLU A 349 -3.16 -7.29 4.88
C GLU A 349 -3.88 -6.37 5.88
N PHE A 350 -3.75 -5.06 5.70
CA PHE A 350 -4.43 -4.04 6.49
C PHE A 350 -5.90 -3.87 6.10
N ASP A 351 -6.22 -4.06 4.81
CA ASP A 351 -7.61 -4.13 4.34
C ASP A 351 -8.34 -5.35 4.95
N TYR A 352 -7.66 -6.51 5.02
CA TYR A 352 -8.19 -7.69 5.69
C TYR A 352 -8.54 -7.40 7.16
N ALA A 353 -7.62 -6.77 7.91
CA ALA A 353 -7.87 -6.41 9.30
C ALA A 353 -9.07 -5.45 9.43
N THR A 354 -9.16 -4.44 8.56
CA THR A 354 -10.27 -3.48 8.50
C THR A 354 -11.61 -4.17 8.26
N VAL A 355 -11.70 -5.06 7.26
CA VAL A 355 -12.93 -5.82 6.94
C VAL A 355 -13.35 -6.72 8.10
N HIS A 356 -12.40 -7.36 8.77
CA HIS A 356 -12.69 -8.21 9.92
C HIS A 356 -13.14 -7.39 11.13
N ALA A 357 -12.61 -6.18 11.32
CA ALA A 357 -13.06 -5.27 12.36
C ALA A 357 -14.52 -4.85 12.16
N VAL A 358 -14.91 -4.49 10.94
CA VAL A 358 -16.30 -4.15 10.59
C VAL A 358 -17.26 -5.27 10.99
N LYS A 359 -16.95 -6.52 10.63
CA LYS A 359 -17.77 -7.68 10.99
C LYS A 359 -17.93 -7.84 12.51
N ALA A 360 -16.87 -7.59 13.26
CA ALA A 360 -16.89 -7.69 14.72
C ALA A 360 -17.70 -6.55 15.37
N ILE A 361 -17.58 -5.31 14.87
CA ILE A 361 -18.36 -4.15 15.29
C ILE A 361 -19.86 -4.39 15.09
N GLN A 362 -20.23 -4.85 13.89
CA GLN A 362 -21.61 -5.21 13.55
C GLN A 362 -22.16 -6.31 14.46
N SER A 363 -21.36 -7.36 14.70
CA SER A 363 -21.75 -8.47 15.57
C SER A 363 -21.93 -8.04 17.03
N ALA A 364 -21.21 -7.00 17.47
CA ALA A 364 -21.36 -6.39 18.78
C ALA A 364 -22.56 -5.41 18.87
N GLY A 365 -23.30 -5.21 17.77
CA GLY A 365 -24.51 -4.38 17.73
C GLY A 365 -24.26 -2.89 17.49
N TYR A 366 -23.03 -2.51 17.18
CA TYR A 366 -22.67 -1.14 16.79
C TYR A 366 -22.91 -0.91 15.30
N GLU A 367 -23.02 0.36 14.91
CA GLU A 367 -22.94 0.80 13.52
C GLU A 367 -21.47 0.89 13.10
N ALA A 368 -21.05 0.08 12.13
CA ALA A 368 -19.68 0.10 11.61
C ALA A 368 -19.54 1.14 10.50
N ILE A 369 -18.72 2.15 10.75
CA ILE A 369 -18.39 3.20 9.78
C ILE A 369 -16.96 2.96 9.29
N VAL A 370 -16.76 2.97 7.97
CA VAL A 370 -15.42 2.85 7.36
C VAL A 370 -15.09 4.13 6.62
N MET A 371 -13.85 4.59 6.76
CA MET A 371 -13.29 5.65 5.94
C MET A 371 -12.03 5.14 5.23
N ASN A 372 -12.00 5.17 3.90
CA ASN A 372 -10.87 4.72 3.08
C ASN A 372 -10.93 5.30 1.66
N SER A 373 -9.78 5.45 0.98
CA SER A 373 -9.66 6.06 -0.36
C SER A 373 -9.18 5.10 -1.46
N ASN A 374 -9.06 3.81 -1.15
CA ASN A 374 -8.50 2.82 -2.07
C ASN A 374 -9.60 2.07 -2.86
N PRO A 375 -9.68 2.23 -4.19
CA PRO A 375 -10.75 1.63 -5.00
C PRO A 375 -10.59 0.11 -5.20
N GLU A 376 -9.40 -0.46 -4.95
CA GLU A 376 -9.11 -1.89 -5.16
C GLU A 376 -9.59 -2.77 -4.00
N THR A 377 -9.97 -2.16 -2.88
CA THR A 377 -10.14 -2.85 -1.59
C THR A 377 -11.56 -3.35 -1.32
N VAL A 378 -11.65 -4.34 -0.43
CA VAL A 378 -12.93 -4.85 0.06
C VAL A 378 -13.51 -3.91 1.12
N SER A 379 -12.70 -3.22 1.94
CA SER A 379 -13.22 -2.24 2.90
C SER A 379 -14.01 -1.11 2.25
N THR A 380 -13.73 -0.75 0.99
CA THR A 380 -14.49 0.23 0.21
C THR A 380 -15.65 -0.39 -0.59
N ASP A 381 -16.01 -1.66 -0.36
CA ASP A 381 -17.27 -2.22 -0.86
C ASP A 381 -18.39 -1.82 0.11
N PHE A 382 -19.35 -1.04 -0.39
CA PHE A 382 -20.48 -0.51 0.40
C PHE A 382 -21.34 -1.58 1.08
N SER A 383 -21.23 -2.86 0.68
CA SER A 383 -21.93 -3.97 1.33
C SER A 383 -21.22 -4.54 2.57
N ILE A 384 -20.03 -4.02 2.90
CA ILE A 384 -19.23 -4.49 4.03
C ILE A 384 -19.59 -3.75 5.31
N SER A 385 -19.60 -2.42 5.29
CA SER A 385 -19.88 -1.57 6.45
C SER A 385 -21.31 -1.04 6.44
N ASP A 386 -21.79 -0.59 7.61
CA ASP A 386 -23.09 0.09 7.70
C ASP A 386 -23.03 1.49 7.09
N LYS A 387 -21.86 2.11 7.04
CA LYS A 387 -21.59 3.34 6.28
C LYS A 387 -20.17 3.32 5.73
N LEU A 388 -20.01 3.81 4.50
CA LEU A 388 -18.73 3.97 3.84
C LEU A 388 -18.53 5.44 3.47
N TYR A 389 -17.47 6.04 3.97
CA TYR A 389 -16.98 7.36 3.56
C TYR A 389 -15.75 7.18 2.68
N PHE A 390 -15.90 7.43 1.38
CA PHE A 390 -14.80 7.30 0.43
C PHE A 390 -14.03 8.62 0.35
N GLU A 391 -13.21 8.85 1.38
CA GLU A 391 -12.56 10.12 1.66
C GLU A 391 -11.05 9.98 1.86
N PRO A 392 -10.27 11.06 1.65
CA PRO A 392 -8.84 11.08 1.98
C PRO A 392 -8.60 10.82 3.46
N LEU A 393 -7.52 10.11 3.80
CA LEU A 393 -7.20 9.77 5.19
C LEU A 393 -6.34 10.84 5.86
N THR A 394 -6.83 12.07 5.86
CA THR A 394 -6.17 13.20 6.52
C THR A 394 -6.87 13.55 7.84
N PHE A 395 -6.17 14.25 8.72
CA PHE A 395 -6.77 14.71 9.98
C PHE A 395 -8.01 15.59 9.74
N GLU A 396 -7.98 16.47 8.74
CA GLU A 396 -9.12 17.31 8.37
C GLU A 396 -10.34 16.48 7.99
N ASP A 397 -10.17 15.57 7.02
CA ASP A 397 -11.28 14.81 6.45
C ASP A 397 -11.86 13.83 7.50
N VAL A 398 -11.02 13.24 8.36
CA VAL A 398 -11.47 12.37 9.48
C VAL A 398 -12.21 13.18 10.53
N ARG A 399 -11.70 14.38 10.90
CA ARG A 399 -12.34 15.27 11.88
C ARG A 399 -13.74 15.67 11.43
N GLU A 400 -13.98 15.88 10.14
CA GLU A 400 -15.32 16.16 9.61
C GLU A 400 -16.28 14.99 9.77
N VAL A 401 -15.83 13.76 9.44
CA VAL A 401 -16.67 12.56 9.61
C VAL A 401 -17.00 12.34 11.08
N VAL A 402 -16.02 12.50 11.98
CA VAL A 402 -16.23 12.40 13.42
C VAL A 402 -17.17 13.50 13.93
N ALA A 403 -17.04 14.73 13.42
CA ALA A 403 -17.93 15.83 13.78
C ALA A 403 -19.39 15.57 13.39
N LEU A 404 -19.62 14.91 12.24
CA LEU A 404 -20.96 14.51 11.81
C LEU A 404 -21.49 13.30 12.60
N GLU A 405 -20.74 12.20 12.61
CA GLU A 405 -21.22 10.89 13.06
C GLU A 405 -21.12 10.67 14.58
N GLN A 406 -20.28 11.45 15.27
CA GLN A 406 -20.05 11.36 16.71
C GLN A 406 -19.86 9.90 17.20
N PRO A 407 -18.93 9.13 16.60
CA PRO A 407 -18.73 7.73 16.97
C PRO A 407 -18.27 7.60 18.42
N VAL A 408 -18.63 6.49 19.07
CA VAL A 408 -18.17 6.21 20.45
C VAL A 408 -16.67 6.06 20.54
N GLY A 409 -16.02 5.73 19.42
CA GLY A 409 -14.58 5.83 19.26
C GLY A 409 -14.12 5.43 17.86
N VAL A 410 -12.82 5.59 17.64
CA VAL A 410 -12.14 5.39 16.36
C VAL A 410 -11.08 4.31 16.51
N ILE A 411 -11.03 3.38 15.55
CA ILE A 411 -9.98 2.35 15.45
C ILE A 411 -8.97 2.80 14.38
N VAL A 412 -7.71 2.92 14.79
CA VAL A 412 -6.57 3.35 13.95
C VAL A 412 -5.53 2.25 13.74
N GLN A 413 -5.58 1.18 14.53
CA GLN A 413 -4.55 0.16 14.63
C GLN A 413 -4.60 -0.88 13.49
N PHE A 414 -5.59 -0.81 12.60
CA PHE A 414 -5.78 -1.76 11.50
C PHE A 414 -5.47 -1.17 10.11
N GLY A 415 -5.39 0.16 9.98
CA GLY A 415 -5.13 0.86 8.73
C GLY A 415 -3.64 1.05 8.38
N GLY A 416 -2.73 0.37 9.06
CA GLY A 416 -1.29 0.57 8.86
C GLY A 416 -0.82 1.96 9.28
N GLN A 417 0.28 2.45 8.68
CA GLN A 417 0.90 3.70 9.15
C GLN A 417 0.04 4.93 8.91
N THR A 418 -0.72 4.96 7.81
CA THR A 418 -1.60 6.10 7.48
C THR A 418 -2.59 6.38 8.60
N ALA A 419 -3.29 5.36 9.11
CA ALA A 419 -4.23 5.53 10.21
C ALA A 419 -3.54 5.86 11.55
N ILE A 420 -2.41 5.22 11.84
CA ILE A 420 -1.64 5.44 13.08
C ILE A 420 -1.13 6.88 13.18
N ASN A 421 -0.66 7.46 12.08
CA ASN A 421 -0.15 8.83 12.07
C ASN A 421 -1.21 9.86 12.47
N LEU A 422 -2.51 9.53 12.37
CA LEU A 422 -3.60 10.41 12.78
C LEU A 422 -3.92 10.31 14.27
N ALA A 423 -3.48 9.26 14.96
CA ALA A 423 -3.92 8.94 16.31
C ALA A 423 -3.66 10.08 17.32
N ALA A 424 -2.46 10.66 17.27
CA ALA A 424 -2.06 11.75 18.18
C ALA A 424 -2.88 13.03 17.95
N ASP A 425 -3.08 13.43 16.70
CA ASP A 425 -3.86 14.61 16.38
C ASP A 425 -5.35 14.40 16.71
N LEU A 426 -5.89 13.21 16.47
CA LEU A 426 -7.27 12.87 16.85
C LEU A 426 -7.48 12.95 18.37
N GLU A 427 -6.61 12.31 19.17
CA GLU A 427 -6.71 12.32 20.64
C GLU A 427 -6.55 13.74 21.20
N LYS A 428 -5.61 14.53 20.67
CA LYS A 428 -5.41 15.93 21.06
C LYS A 428 -6.68 16.77 20.87
N HIS A 429 -7.54 16.39 19.92
CA HIS A 429 -8.82 17.05 19.65
C HIS A 429 -10.02 16.40 20.36
N GLY A 430 -9.76 15.54 21.35
CA GLY A 430 -10.79 14.91 22.18
C GLY A 430 -11.51 13.74 21.52
N ILE A 431 -10.97 13.21 20.42
CA ILE A 431 -11.53 12.05 19.73
C ILE A 431 -11.05 10.78 20.43
N ASN A 432 -12.00 9.96 20.86
CA ASN A 432 -11.70 8.72 21.58
C ASN A 432 -11.11 7.66 20.64
N ILE A 433 -9.86 7.28 20.87
CA ILE A 433 -9.22 6.16 20.17
C ILE A 433 -9.48 4.87 20.95
N LEU A 434 -10.10 3.88 20.32
CA LEU A 434 -10.38 2.58 20.94
C LEU A 434 -9.14 1.68 20.90
N GLY A 435 -8.96 0.83 21.90
CA GLY A 435 -7.83 -0.10 21.99
C GLY A 435 -6.62 0.47 22.70
N THR A 436 -5.43 0.06 22.27
CA THR A 436 -4.15 0.56 22.82
C THR A 436 -4.12 2.08 22.76
N SER A 437 -3.82 2.72 23.91
CA SER A 437 -3.81 4.17 24.05
C SER A 437 -2.77 4.83 23.15
N VAL A 438 -2.99 6.07 22.73
CA VAL A 438 -2.00 6.82 21.93
C VAL A 438 -0.69 6.99 22.70
N ALA A 439 -0.77 7.17 24.02
CA ALA A 439 0.41 7.22 24.88
C ALA A 439 1.24 5.92 24.78
N ASP A 440 0.58 4.76 24.79
CA ASP A 440 1.27 3.46 24.69
C ASP A 440 1.72 3.13 23.26
N LEU A 441 0.98 3.57 22.23
CA LEU A 441 1.44 3.54 20.85
C LEU A 441 2.76 4.32 20.72
N ASN A 442 2.79 5.55 21.22
CA ASN A 442 3.99 6.39 21.22
C ASN A 442 5.11 5.81 22.07
N ARG A 443 4.83 5.17 23.21
CA ARG A 443 5.85 4.49 24.03
C ARG A 443 6.56 3.35 23.30
N ALA A 444 5.89 2.70 22.35
CA ALA A 444 6.49 1.64 21.53
C ALA A 444 7.25 2.18 20.31
N GLU A 445 6.76 3.26 19.69
CA GLU A 445 7.38 3.87 18.50
C GLU A 445 8.54 4.82 18.83
N ASP A 446 8.45 5.57 19.93
CA ASP A 446 9.52 6.45 20.40
C ASP A 446 10.65 5.64 21.05
N ARG A 447 11.88 5.81 20.56
CA ARG A 447 13.01 5.00 21.01
C ARG A 447 13.39 5.22 22.47
N ALA A 448 13.35 6.46 22.95
CA ALA A 448 13.76 6.76 24.32
C ALA A 448 12.78 6.12 25.31
N SER A 449 11.48 6.23 25.02
CA SER A 449 10.40 5.62 25.78
C SER A 449 10.47 4.09 25.70
N PHE A 450 10.73 3.54 24.51
CA PHE A 450 10.84 2.10 24.32
C PHE A 450 12.06 1.50 25.04
N ASN A 451 13.21 2.18 25.02
CA ASN A 451 14.39 1.75 25.78
C ASN A 451 14.10 1.64 27.28
N GLN A 452 13.34 2.59 27.85
CA GLN A 452 12.93 2.53 29.26
C GLN A 452 12.06 1.31 29.56
N VAL A 453 11.16 0.95 28.63
CA VAL A 453 10.34 -0.27 28.72
C VAL A 453 11.23 -1.52 28.71
N ILE A 454 12.16 -1.61 27.77
CA ILE A 454 13.11 -2.73 27.66
C ILE A 454 13.98 -2.85 28.91
N GLU A 455 14.55 -1.75 29.41
CA GLU A 455 15.38 -1.72 30.62
C GLU A 455 14.59 -2.15 31.86
N LYS A 456 13.36 -1.66 32.01
CA LYS A 456 12.47 -2.02 33.11
C LYS A 456 12.15 -3.52 33.10
N LEU A 457 11.90 -4.08 31.93
CA LEU A 457 11.60 -5.51 31.75
C LEU A 457 12.86 -6.39 31.73
N GLN A 458 14.06 -5.78 31.73
CA GLN A 458 15.34 -6.48 31.62
C GLN A 458 15.41 -7.39 30.38
N LEU A 459 14.82 -6.92 29.27
CA LEU A 459 14.81 -7.66 28.01
C LEU A 459 16.10 -7.39 27.21
N PRO A 460 16.64 -8.40 26.51
CA PRO A 460 17.76 -8.17 25.60
C PRO A 460 17.32 -7.30 24.40
N GLN A 461 18.11 -6.28 24.09
CA GLN A 461 17.93 -5.43 22.91
C GLN A 461 19.30 -5.10 22.32
N PRO A 462 19.42 -4.95 20.98
CA PRO A 462 20.65 -4.46 20.38
C PRO A 462 21.06 -3.10 20.95
N ILE A 463 22.35 -2.94 21.25
CA ILE A 463 22.87 -1.67 21.77
C ILE A 463 22.76 -0.61 20.67
N GLY A 464 22.15 0.53 20.96
CA GLY A 464 22.01 1.59 19.97
C GLY A 464 21.85 2.98 20.57
N GLN A 465 22.24 3.98 19.79
CA GLN A 465 22.10 5.40 20.14
C GLN A 465 21.62 6.20 18.93
N THR A 466 21.20 7.43 19.20
CA THR A 466 20.60 8.34 18.23
C THR A 466 21.61 9.42 17.85
N ALA A 467 21.69 9.77 16.56
CA ALA A 467 22.57 10.79 16.01
C ALA A 467 21.79 11.78 15.15
N THR A 468 22.08 13.07 15.28
CA THR A 468 21.58 14.12 14.36
C THR A 468 22.66 14.61 13.40
N THR A 469 23.94 14.29 13.66
CA THR A 469 25.06 14.74 12.84
C THR A 469 25.96 13.57 12.43
N VAL A 470 26.64 13.71 11.28
CA VAL A 470 27.63 12.73 10.79
C VAL A 470 28.70 12.43 11.85
N LYS A 471 29.19 13.47 12.54
CA LYS A 471 30.25 13.33 13.57
C LYS A 471 29.79 12.50 14.76
N GLU A 472 28.57 12.76 15.23
CA GLU A 472 27.95 12.00 16.30
C GLU A 472 27.72 10.55 15.87
N ALA A 473 27.20 10.35 14.66
CA ALA A 473 26.96 9.03 14.11
C ALA A 473 28.22 8.16 14.07
N VAL A 474 29.32 8.71 13.56
CA VAL A 474 30.62 8.02 13.51
C VAL A 474 31.14 7.70 14.90
N LYS A 475 30.95 8.58 15.89
CA LYS A 475 31.37 8.33 17.27
C LYS A 475 30.58 7.16 17.88
N ILE A 476 29.26 7.14 17.67
CA ILE A 476 28.37 6.08 18.13
C ILE A 476 28.77 4.75 17.49
N ALA A 477 28.88 4.71 16.16
CA ALA A 477 29.24 3.49 15.44
C ALA A 477 30.62 2.93 15.84
N LYS A 478 31.60 3.79 16.13
CA LYS A 478 32.91 3.36 16.69
C LYS A 478 32.80 2.77 18.10
N SER A 479 31.84 3.25 18.90
CA SER A 479 31.63 2.73 20.25
C SER A 479 30.91 1.38 20.25
N ILE A 480 29.96 1.18 19.32
CA ILE A 480 29.22 -0.07 19.13
C ILE A 480 30.09 -1.13 18.42
N GLY A 481 30.86 -0.70 17.41
CA GLY A 481 31.59 -1.57 16.49
C GLY A 481 30.79 -1.85 15.22
N TYR A 482 31.49 -1.92 14.08
CA TYR A 482 30.88 -2.27 12.79
C TYR A 482 30.74 -3.79 12.64
N PRO A 483 29.74 -4.29 11.88
CA PRO A 483 28.69 -3.52 11.20
C PRO A 483 27.62 -2.95 12.15
N VAL A 484 27.00 -1.84 11.74
CA VAL A 484 25.86 -1.20 12.43
C VAL A 484 24.66 -1.10 11.50
N LEU A 485 23.46 -1.20 12.05
CA LEU A 485 22.21 -0.91 11.35
C LEU A 485 21.87 0.57 11.55
N VAL A 486 21.70 1.31 10.46
CA VAL A 486 21.26 2.70 10.50
C VAL A 486 19.81 2.81 10.04
N ARG A 487 19.00 3.57 10.77
CA ARG A 487 17.58 3.75 10.45
C ARG A 487 17.04 5.14 10.81
N PRO A 488 16.19 5.74 9.98
CA PRO A 488 15.43 6.94 10.36
C PRO A 488 14.38 6.61 11.44
N SER A 489 13.99 7.62 12.23
CA SER A 489 12.86 7.50 13.15
C SER A 489 11.51 7.55 12.40
N TYR A 490 10.43 6.99 12.97
CA TYR A 490 9.05 7.06 12.47
C TYR A 490 8.83 6.57 11.02
N VAL A 491 9.36 5.39 10.67
CA VAL A 491 9.22 4.80 9.32
C VAL A 491 8.66 3.37 9.34
N LEU A 492 7.83 3.05 8.34
CA LEU A 492 7.32 1.70 8.10
C LEU A 492 8.14 0.96 7.03
N GLY A 493 8.30 -0.35 7.21
CA GLY A 493 8.82 -1.23 6.16
C GLY A 493 10.32 -1.02 5.91
N GLY A 494 11.06 -0.62 6.95
CA GLY A 494 12.49 -0.39 6.85
C GLY A 494 12.91 0.77 5.95
N ARG A 495 12.06 1.80 5.78
CA ARG A 495 12.33 2.87 4.81
C ARG A 495 13.68 3.54 5.09
N ALA A 496 14.54 3.56 4.07
CA ALA A 496 15.91 4.09 4.15
C ALA A 496 16.76 3.49 5.30
N MET A 497 16.51 2.24 5.70
CA MET A 497 17.42 1.51 6.58
C MET A 497 18.58 0.93 5.77
N GLU A 498 19.80 0.95 6.32
CA GLU A 498 20.98 0.37 5.67
C GLU A 498 21.88 -0.35 6.69
N ILE A 499 22.52 -1.45 6.28
CA ILE A 499 23.57 -2.10 7.06
C ILE A 499 24.90 -1.48 6.63
N VAL A 500 25.58 -0.82 7.57
CA VAL A 500 26.79 -0.08 7.30
C VAL A 500 27.98 -0.82 7.91
N THR A 501 28.98 -1.12 7.10
CA THR A 501 30.14 -1.94 7.49
C THR A 501 31.39 -1.12 7.81
N ASN A 502 31.40 0.18 7.51
CA ASN A 502 32.55 1.05 7.75
C ASN A 502 32.16 2.54 7.82
N GLU A 503 33.11 3.36 8.29
CA GLU A 503 32.93 4.81 8.49
C GLU A 503 32.63 5.60 7.22
N ALA A 504 33.22 5.23 6.08
CA ALA A 504 32.98 5.93 4.82
C ALA A 504 31.53 5.75 4.34
N ALA A 505 31.02 4.51 4.43
CA ALA A 505 29.62 4.20 4.13
C ALA A 505 28.65 4.90 5.11
N LEU A 506 29.02 5.02 6.40
CA LEU A 506 28.19 5.74 7.37
C LEU A 506 28.09 7.24 7.04
N ALA A 507 29.21 7.85 6.66
CA ALA A 507 29.25 9.27 6.31
C ALA A 507 28.41 9.56 5.05
N ASP A 508 28.51 8.70 4.04
CA ASP A 508 27.67 8.76 2.85
C ASP A 508 26.18 8.66 3.21
N TYR A 509 25.80 7.63 3.95
CA TYR A 509 24.41 7.44 4.41
C TYR A 509 23.87 8.67 5.12
N MET A 510 24.61 9.17 6.13
CA MET A 510 24.16 10.32 6.92
C MET A 510 24.01 11.59 6.07
N SER A 511 24.87 11.80 5.07
CA SER A 511 24.73 12.93 4.14
C SER A 511 23.44 12.86 3.31
N ARG A 512 23.03 11.64 2.92
CA ARG A 512 21.77 11.39 2.20
C ARG A 512 20.55 11.44 3.12
N ALA A 513 20.66 10.93 4.35
CA ALA A 513 19.56 10.82 5.30
C ALA A 513 19.17 12.17 5.92
N VAL A 514 20.16 12.99 6.31
CA VAL A 514 19.93 14.33 6.88
C VAL A 514 19.24 15.26 5.86
N ALA A 515 19.52 15.09 4.56
CA ALA A 515 18.84 15.85 3.51
C ALA A 515 17.35 15.49 3.35
N VAL A 516 16.94 14.28 3.75
CA VAL A 516 15.57 13.74 3.57
C VAL A 516 14.71 13.94 4.82
N SER A 517 15.32 14.06 5.99
CA SER A 517 14.64 14.21 7.27
C SER A 517 15.37 15.23 8.13
N HIS A 518 15.05 16.51 7.92
CA HIS A 518 15.70 17.62 8.64
C HIS A 518 15.37 17.63 10.14
N ASP A 519 14.22 17.08 10.54
CA ASP A 519 13.70 17.16 11.92
C ASP A 519 13.76 15.86 12.73
N HIS A 520 14.10 14.71 12.11
CA HIS A 520 14.17 13.43 12.82
C HIS A 520 15.58 12.87 12.88
N PRO A 521 16.00 12.39 14.06
CA PRO A 521 17.33 11.84 14.22
C PRO A 521 17.43 10.42 13.64
N VAL A 522 18.67 10.01 13.32
CA VAL A 522 19.01 8.67 12.81
C VAL A 522 19.43 7.78 13.98
N LEU A 523 18.85 6.59 14.07
CA LEU A 523 19.28 5.57 15.02
C LEU A 523 20.39 4.72 14.43
N ILE A 524 21.37 4.40 15.28
CA ILE A 524 22.52 3.56 14.97
C ILE A 524 22.50 2.44 15.99
N ASP A 525 22.09 1.27 15.53
CA ASP A 525 21.93 0.07 16.33
C ASP A 525 23.05 -0.94 15.99
N GLN A 526 23.46 -1.74 16.97
CA GLN A 526 24.30 -2.90 16.76
C GLN A 526 23.63 -3.85 15.77
N TYR A 527 24.34 -4.25 14.73
CA TYR A 527 23.85 -5.29 13.84
C TYR A 527 24.07 -6.67 14.49
N VAL A 528 22.99 -7.30 14.93
CA VAL A 528 23.01 -8.64 15.52
C VAL A 528 22.83 -9.67 14.40
N VAL A 529 23.85 -10.49 14.17
CA VAL A 529 23.78 -11.61 13.24
C VAL A 529 23.09 -12.78 13.92
N GLY A 530 21.95 -13.19 13.39
CA GLY A 530 21.15 -14.28 13.94
C GLY A 530 19.95 -14.62 13.06
N MET A 531 19.15 -15.58 13.53
CA MET A 531 17.89 -15.92 12.89
C MET A 531 16.82 -14.90 13.30
N GLU A 532 16.01 -14.46 12.35
CA GLU A 532 14.88 -13.58 12.66
C GLU A 532 13.62 -14.40 12.90
N ALA A 533 12.80 -13.94 13.84
CA ALA A 533 11.49 -14.54 14.10
C ALA A 533 10.56 -13.49 14.68
N GLU A 534 9.27 -13.67 14.46
CA GLU A 534 8.26 -12.75 14.93
C GLU A 534 7.04 -13.49 15.49
N LEU A 535 6.27 -12.80 16.33
CA LEU A 535 4.99 -13.32 16.76
C LEU A 535 3.98 -12.18 16.92
N ASP A 536 2.74 -12.50 16.56
CA ASP A 536 1.60 -11.65 16.83
C ASP A 536 0.99 -12.04 18.18
N VAL A 537 0.52 -11.05 18.92
CA VAL A 537 -0.05 -11.17 20.25
C VAL A 537 -1.36 -10.41 20.28
N LEU A 538 -2.34 -10.99 20.97
CA LEU A 538 -3.64 -10.40 21.25
C LEU A 538 -3.77 -10.21 22.77
N SER A 539 -4.17 -9.02 23.20
CA SER A 539 -4.33 -8.70 24.63
C SER A 539 -5.59 -7.88 24.88
N ASP A 540 -6.26 -8.11 26.00
CA ASP A 540 -7.37 -7.30 26.53
C ASP A 540 -6.96 -6.44 27.74
N GLY A 541 -5.65 -6.33 27.98
CA GLY A 541 -5.03 -5.66 29.12
C GLY A 541 -4.79 -6.57 30.33
N GLU A 542 -5.37 -7.77 30.35
CA GLU A 542 -5.22 -8.75 31.43
C GLU A 542 -4.70 -10.09 30.89
N THR A 543 -5.42 -10.65 29.93
CA THR A 543 -5.13 -11.91 29.25
C THR A 543 -4.29 -11.64 28.01
N VAL A 544 -3.23 -12.42 27.83
CA VAL A 544 -2.34 -12.31 26.67
C VAL A 544 -2.29 -13.63 25.90
N VAL A 545 -2.74 -13.59 24.65
CA VAL A 545 -2.89 -14.74 23.77
C VAL A 545 -1.89 -14.64 22.62
N THR A 546 -1.11 -15.69 22.41
CA THR A 546 -0.17 -15.82 21.31
C THR A 546 -0.62 -16.95 20.38
N PRO A 547 -0.99 -16.70 19.12
CA PRO A 547 -1.34 -17.79 18.19
C PRO A 547 -0.16 -18.70 17.88
N GLY A 548 1.05 -18.15 17.81
CA GLY A 548 2.24 -18.91 17.48
C GLY A 548 3.46 -18.04 17.21
N VAL A 549 4.62 -18.67 17.19
CA VAL A 549 5.90 -18.06 16.78
C VAL A 549 6.15 -18.37 15.32
N MET A 550 6.47 -17.36 14.52
CA MET A 550 6.82 -17.51 13.11
C MET A 550 8.34 -17.38 12.94
N GLU A 551 8.94 -18.37 12.31
CA GLU A 551 10.39 -18.43 12.03
C GLU A 551 10.67 -17.89 10.62
N HIS A 552 11.63 -16.99 10.46
CA HIS A 552 12.07 -16.58 9.12
C HIS A 552 13.12 -17.54 8.56
N ILE A 553 13.07 -17.79 7.25
CA ILE A 553 14.11 -18.56 6.56
C ILE A 553 15.37 -17.70 6.42
N GLU A 554 15.21 -16.48 5.96
CA GLU A 554 16.28 -15.50 5.84
C GLU A 554 16.77 -15.05 7.22
N PRO A 555 18.09 -14.81 7.39
CA PRO A 555 18.64 -14.29 8.64
C PRO A 555 18.25 -12.83 8.84
N ALA A 556 18.42 -12.35 10.08
CA ALA A 556 18.27 -10.95 10.43
C ALA A 556 19.12 -10.06 9.51
N GLY A 557 18.53 -8.95 9.06
CA GLY A 557 19.13 -8.04 8.09
C GLY A 557 18.42 -8.07 6.72
N ILE A 558 17.60 -9.09 6.46
CA ILE A 558 16.57 -9.05 5.43
C ILE A 558 15.24 -8.74 6.12
N HIS A 559 14.57 -7.68 5.67
CA HIS A 559 13.35 -7.20 6.30
C HIS A 559 12.26 -8.28 6.34
N SER A 560 11.59 -8.46 7.49
CA SER A 560 10.50 -9.44 7.71
C SER A 560 9.47 -9.56 6.58
N GLY A 561 9.09 -8.43 5.96
CA GLY A 561 8.19 -8.40 4.80
C GLY A 561 8.72 -9.09 3.53
N ASP A 562 10.04 -9.12 3.35
CA ASP A 562 10.76 -9.76 2.23
C ASP A 562 11.34 -11.13 2.60
N SER A 563 11.15 -11.57 3.84
CA SER A 563 11.54 -12.90 4.30
C SER A 563 10.40 -13.90 4.09
N MET A 564 10.77 -15.14 3.77
CA MET A 564 9.88 -16.28 3.91
C MET A 564 9.66 -16.56 5.40
N SER A 565 8.41 -16.81 5.78
CA SER A 565 8.02 -17.01 7.17
C SER A 565 7.34 -18.37 7.34
N VAL A 566 7.69 -19.10 8.38
CA VAL A 566 7.33 -20.50 8.59
C VAL A 566 6.60 -20.67 9.91
N TYR A 567 5.48 -21.38 9.87
CA TYR A 567 4.71 -21.77 11.05
C TYR A 567 4.23 -23.22 10.96
N PRO A 568 4.39 -24.05 12.02
CA PRO A 568 5.18 -23.77 13.21
C PRO A 568 6.69 -23.68 12.90
N PRO A 569 7.52 -23.17 13.82
CA PRO A 569 8.96 -23.11 13.64
C PRO A 569 9.57 -24.50 13.41
N GLN A 570 10.62 -24.56 12.58
CA GLN A 570 11.27 -25.81 12.16
C GLN A 570 12.66 -25.98 12.77
N VAL A 571 13.37 -24.88 13.03
CA VAL A 571 14.72 -24.87 13.58
C VAL A 571 14.76 -24.23 14.97
N LEU A 572 13.85 -23.31 15.29
CA LEU A 572 13.76 -22.73 16.63
C LEU A 572 13.42 -23.78 17.69
N SER A 573 14.30 -23.92 18.69
CA SER A 573 14.04 -24.78 19.85
C SER A 573 12.89 -24.27 20.71
N GLU A 574 12.20 -25.18 21.40
CA GLU A 574 11.12 -24.84 22.34
C GLU A 574 11.56 -23.83 23.42
N SER A 575 12.80 -23.94 23.90
CA SER A 575 13.39 -22.99 24.86
C SER A 575 13.44 -21.57 24.30
N ARG A 576 13.91 -21.40 23.06
CA ARG A 576 13.98 -20.09 22.41
C ARG A 576 12.59 -19.51 22.17
N GLN A 577 11.66 -20.34 21.68
CA GLN A 577 10.25 -19.94 21.51
C GLN A 577 9.65 -19.47 22.84
N ALA A 578 9.84 -20.23 23.93
CA ALA A 578 9.32 -19.87 25.25
C ALA A 578 9.87 -18.52 25.75
N LYS A 579 11.16 -18.22 25.53
CA LYS A 579 11.74 -16.90 25.86
C LYS A 579 11.10 -15.77 25.07
N MET A 580 10.86 -15.96 23.77
CA MET A 580 10.20 -14.96 22.94
C MET A 580 8.76 -14.71 23.39
N ILE A 581 8.00 -15.78 23.66
CA ILE A 581 6.62 -15.69 24.15
C ILE A 581 6.57 -14.98 25.51
N ALA A 582 7.48 -15.31 26.43
CA ALA A 582 7.57 -14.65 27.72
C ALA A 582 7.89 -13.15 27.58
N ALA A 583 8.86 -12.80 26.71
CA ALA A 583 9.21 -11.41 26.43
C ALA A 583 8.04 -10.63 25.81
N ALA A 584 7.37 -11.20 24.82
CA ALA A 584 6.23 -10.57 24.17
C ALA A 584 5.03 -10.42 25.13
N THR A 585 4.81 -11.39 26.03
CA THR A 585 3.80 -11.31 27.08
C THR A 585 4.11 -10.18 28.07
N ALA A 586 5.37 -10.07 28.48
CA ALA A 586 5.80 -8.99 29.37
C ALA A 586 5.66 -7.61 28.70
N LEU A 587 6.02 -7.50 27.41
CA LEU A 587 5.85 -6.29 26.61
C LEU A 587 4.38 -5.91 26.48
N ALA A 588 3.49 -6.86 26.17
CA ALA A 588 2.06 -6.61 26.05
C ALA A 588 1.46 -6.04 27.35
N ARG A 589 1.90 -6.54 28.50
CA ARG A 589 1.48 -6.05 29.82
C ARG A 589 2.04 -4.67 30.15
N GLU A 590 3.31 -4.45 29.89
CA GLU A 590 3.99 -3.19 30.21
C GLU A 590 3.54 -2.02 29.32
N LEU A 591 3.24 -2.31 28.05
CA LEU A 591 2.66 -1.38 27.10
C LEU A 591 1.12 -1.35 27.15
N GLN A 592 0.51 -2.04 28.14
CA GLN A 592 -0.93 -2.03 28.39
C GLN A 592 -1.77 -2.28 27.12
N ILE A 593 -1.35 -3.25 26.32
CA ILE A 593 -1.95 -3.50 25.00
C ILE A 593 -3.40 -3.93 25.14
N VAL A 594 -4.27 -3.27 24.37
CA VAL A 594 -5.66 -3.66 24.15
C VAL A 594 -5.89 -3.76 22.63
N GLY A 595 -5.91 -5.00 22.13
CA GLY A 595 -5.90 -5.30 20.69
C GLY A 595 -4.67 -6.11 20.32
N LEU A 596 -4.03 -5.75 19.19
CA LEU A 596 -2.91 -6.49 18.63
C LEU A 596 -1.55 -5.86 18.95
N LEU A 597 -0.55 -6.71 19.09
CA LEU A 597 0.86 -6.37 19.21
C LEU A 597 1.66 -7.34 18.34
N ASN A 598 2.60 -6.85 17.55
CA ASN A 598 3.60 -7.67 16.88
C ASN A 598 4.97 -7.40 17.50
N VAL A 599 5.74 -8.45 17.74
CA VAL A 599 7.08 -8.37 18.31
C VAL A 599 8.05 -9.14 17.43
N GLN A 600 9.13 -8.48 17.02
CA GLN A 600 10.19 -9.04 16.18
C GLN A 600 11.46 -9.26 16.99
N PHE A 601 12.12 -10.40 16.75
CA PHE A 601 13.30 -10.84 17.48
C PHE A 601 14.43 -11.23 16.53
N VAL A 602 15.67 -10.92 16.92
CA VAL A 602 16.86 -11.65 16.43
C VAL A 602 17.28 -12.67 17.48
N ILE A 603 17.46 -13.91 17.06
CA ILE A 603 17.96 -14.99 17.88
C ILE A 603 19.44 -15.21 17.55
N GLN A 604 20.29 -14.87 18.51
CA GLN A 604 21.72 -15.18 18.47
C GLN A 604 22.05 -16.05 19.68
N ASP A 605 22.65 -17.22 19.43
CA ASP A 605 22.84 -18.28 20.42
C ASP A 605 21.53 -18.61 21.14
N ASP A 606 21.44 -18.47 22.46
CA ASP A 606 20.22 -18.75 23.23
C ASP A 606 19.49 -17.46 23.69
N THR A 607 19.85 -16.31 23.11
CA THR A 607 19.33 -14.99 23.45
C THR A 607 18.36 -14.50 22.36
N ALA A 608 17.16 -14.08 22.78
CA ALA A 608 16.18 -13.44 21.92
C ALA A 608 16.24 -11.92 22.12
N TYR A 609 16.84 -11.21 21.17
CA TYR A 609 16.96 -9.75 21.19
C TYR A 609 15.73 -9.12 20.55
N VAL A 610 15.03 -8.25 21.29
CA VAL A 610 13.87 -7.51 20.76
C VAL A 610 14.37 -6.44 19.79
N ILE A 611 13.89 -6.50 18.54
CA ILE A 611 14.24 -5.53 17.49
C ILE A 611 13.25 -4.37 17.52
N GLU A 612 11.97 -4.73 17.40
CA GLU A 612 10.87 -3.81 17.16
C GLU A 612 9.58 -4.37 17.76
N VAL A 613 8.73 -3.46 18.23
CA VAL A 613 7.42 -3.76 18.76
C VAL A 613 6.42 -2.84 18.08
N ASN A 614 5.37 -3.44 17.54
CA ASN A 614 4.34 -2.77 16.77
C ASN A 614 2.99 -2.97 17.48
N PRO A 615 2.50 -2.00 18.27
CA PRO A 615 1.23 -2.11 19.01
C PRO A 615 -0.01 -1.91 18.10
N ARG A 616 -0.02 -2.64 16.99
CA ARG A 616 -1.02 -2.57 15.93
C ARG A 616 -1.09 -3.89 15.17
N ALA A 617 -2.02 -4.00 14.22
CA ALA A 617 -1.97 -5.11 13.27
C ALA A 617 -0.66 -5.09 12.48
N SER A 618 -0.04 -6.26 12.35
CA SER A 618 1.06 -6.51 11.43
C SER A 618 0.53 -7.09 10.12
N ARG A 619 1.40 -7.15 9.11
CA ARG A 619 1.09 -7.80 7.84
C ARG A 619 0.95 -9.33 7.98
N THR A 620 1.45 -9.94 9.05
CA THR A 620 1.37 -11.39 9.28
C THR A 620 0.03 -11.82 9.89
N VAL A 621 -0.78 -10.90 10.41
CA VAL A 621 -2.09 -11.18 10.99
C VAL A 621 -2.98 -12.06 10.10
N PRO A 622 -3.16 -11.79 8.78
CA PRO A 622 -3.97 -12.65 7.93
C PRO A 622 -3.36 -14.04 7.73
N PHE A 623 -2.03 -14.15 7.63
CA PHE A 623 -1.32 -15.42 7.50
C PHE A 623 -1.52 -16.27 8.75
N ILE A 624 -1.18 -15.74 9.93
CA ILE A 624 -1.26 -16.47 11.19
C ILE A 624 -2.71 -16.83 11.55
N SER A 625 -3.68 -15.97 11.23
CA SER A 625 -5.11 -16.24 11.44
C SER A 625 -5.62 -17.40 10.60
N LYS A 626 -5.15 -17.53 9.34
CA LYS A 626 -5.54 -18.63 8.43
C LYS A 626 -4.92 -19.97 8.79
N VAL A 627 -3.74 -19.97 9.42
CA VAL A 627 -3.04 -21.21 9.78
C VAL A 627 -3.44 -21.73 11.15
N THR A 628 -3.76 -20.85 12.09
CA THR A 628 -4.17 -21.19 13.47
C THR A 628 -5.69 -21.25 13.65
N ASP A 629 -6.47 -20.80 12.66
CA ASP A 629 -7.92 -20.61 12.76
C ASP A 629 -8.36 -19.66 13.90
N VAL A 630 -7.44 -18.82 14.39
CA VAL A 630 -7.72 -17.75 15.36
C VAL A 630 -8.02 -16.45 14.62
N PRO A 631 -9.24 -15.91 14.68
CA PRO A 631 -9.62 -14.70 13.93
C PRO A 631 -9.13 -13.43 14.62
N LEU A 632 -7.81 -13.23 14.65
CA LEU A 632 -7.12 -12.18 15.42
C LEU A 632 -7.75 -10.79 15.29
N ALA A 633 -7.99 -10.31 14.07
CA ALA A 633 -8.55 -8.97 13.86
C ALA A 633 -9.97 -8.83 14.44
N GLN A 634 -10.78 -9.89 14.41
CA GLN A 634 -12.14 -9.86 14.99
C GLN A 634 -12.06 -9.85 16.52
N LEU A 635 -11.23 -10.71 17.10
CA LEU A 635 -11.04 -10.75 18.56
C LEU A 635 -10.44 -9.44 19.07
N ALA A 636 -9.44 -8.91 18.39
CA ALA A 636 -8.84 -7.61 18.68
C ALA A 636 -9.89 -6.50 18.71
N THR A 637 -10.82 -6.51 17.75
CA THR A 637 -11.91 -5.55 17.73
C THR A 637 -12.86 -5.75 18.91
N GLN A 638 -13.21 -6.99 19.27
CA GLN A 638 -14.07 -7.27 20.41
C GLN A 638 -13.45 -6.78 21.73
N VAL A 639 -12.13 -6.96 21.92
CA VAL A 639 -11.46 -6.46 23.13
C VAL A 639 -11.36 -4.94 23.15
N MET A 640 -11.16 -4.29 21.99
CA MET A 640 -11.24 -2.82 21.87
C MET A 640 -12.63 -2.28 22.22
N LEU A 641 -13.68 -3.08 22.04
CA LEU A 641 -15.06 -2.78 22.43
C LEU A 641 -15.41 -3.20 23.87
N GLY A 642 -14.44 -3.75 24.62
CA GLY A 642 -14.57 -4.06 26.05
C GLY A 642 -14.82 -5.53 26.39
N THR A 643 -14.88 -6.43 25.41
CA THR A 643 -15.01 -7.88 25.69
C THR A 643 -13.71 -8.43 26.27
N LYS A 644 -13.81 -9.29 27.28
CA LYS A 644 -12.63 -10.00 27.83
C LYS A 644 -12.35 -11.28 27.03
N LEU A 645 -11.07 -11.57 26.79
CA LEU A 645 -10.62 -12.79 26.11
C LEU A 645 -10.99 -14.04 26.90
N ALA A 646 -10.97 -13.97 28.23
CA ALA A 646 -11.41 -15.05 29.11
C ALA A 646 -12.88 -15.46 28.87
N ASP A 647 -13.77 -14.49 28.60
CA ASP A 647 -15.19 -14.75 28.32
C ASP A 647 -15.39 -15.42 26.95
N LEU A 648 -14.43 -15.24 26.04
CA LEU A 648 -14.38 -15.88 24.73
C LEU A 648 -13.69 -17.26 24.76
N GLY A 649 -13.28 -17.73 25.94
CA GLY A 649 -12.64 -19.04 26.14
C GLY A 649 -11.13 -19.04 25.92
N TYR A 650 -10.50 -17.87 25.80
CA TYR A 650 -9.05 -17.76 25.69
C TYR A 650 -8.39 -17.60 27.06
N GLN A 651 -7.15 -18.05 27.17
CA GLN A 651 -6.33 -17.95 28.38
C GLN A 651 -4.93 -17.49 28.01
N ASP A 652 -4.16 -17.08 29.02
CA ASP A 652 -2.76 -16.72 28.86
C ASP A 652 -1.97 -17.83 28.17
N GLY A 653 -1.16 -17.44 27.17
CA GLY A 653 -0.18 -18.32 26.54
C GLY A 653 -0.45 -18.61 25.08
N VAL A 654 0.13 -19.72 24.62
CA VAL A 654 0.18 -20.09 23.20
C VAL A 654 -1.01 -20.95 22.81
N GLN A 655 -1.61 -20.66 21.66
CA GLN A 655 -2.68 -21.47 21.10
C GLN A 655 -2.15 -22.82 20.58
N GLN A 656 -3.08 -23.75 20.32
CA GLN A 656 -2.72 -25.09 19.86
C GLN A 656 -1.97 -25.02 18.53
N VAL A 657 -0.80 -25.66 18.49
CA VAL A 657 0.01 -25.76 17.27
C VAL A 657 -0.64 -26.76 16.30
N PRO A 658 -0.92 -26.37 15.05
CA PRO A 658 -1.44 -27.28 14.02
C PRO A 658 -0.44 -28.39 13.68
N THR A 659 -0.95 -29.50 13.15
CA THR A 659 -0.10 -30.61 12.65
C THR A 659 0.56 -30.30 11.31
N THR A 660 0.00 -29.35 10.55
CA THR A 660 0.52 -28.96 9.23
C THR A 660 1.51 -27.82 9.33
N VAL A 661 2.49 -27.81 8.43
CA VAL A 661 3.41 -26.68 8.21
C VAL A 661 2.86 -25.73 7.15
N ALA A 662 2.98 -24.44 7.41
CA ALA A 662 2.65 -23.36 6.52
C ALA A 662 3.87 -22.47 6.29
N VAL A 663 4.11 -22.12 5.03
CA VAL A 663 5.18 -21.23 4.60
C VAL A 663 4.58 -20.07 3.83
N LYS A 664 4.85 -18.86 4.30
CA LYS A 664 4.63 -17.61 3.59
C LYS A 664 5.85 -17.32 2.72
N ALA A 665 5.64 -17.00 1.44
CA ALA A 665 6.69 -16.58 0.51
C ALA A 665 6.39 -15.19 -0.06
N PRO A 666 7.36 -14.26 -0.06
CA PRO A 666 7.19 -12.93 -0.64
C PRO A 666 7.19 -12.99 -2.18
N VAL A 667 6.47 -12.07 -2.81
CA VAL A 667 6.42 -11.87 -4.26
C VAL A 667 7.01 -10.50 -4.60
N PHE A 668 7.91 -10.47 -5.58
CA PHE A 668 8.63 -9.27 -6.00
C PHE A 668 8.26 -8.83 -7.42
N SER A 669 8.29 -7.52 -7.66
CA SER A 669 7.99 -6.91 -8.96
C SER A 669 9.24 -6.34 -9.67
N PHE A 670 10.44 -6.88 -9.40
CA PHE A 670 11.70 -6.37 -9.97
C PHE A 670 11.72 -6.34 -11.51
N SER A 671 11.04 -7.27 -12.17
CA SER A 671 10.91 -7.29 -13.64
C SER A 671 10.13 -6.10 -14.22
N LYS A 672 9.39 -5.36 -13.38
CA LYS A 672 8.68 -4.13 -13.75
C LYS A 672 9.51 -2.86 -13.50
N LEU A 673 10.62 -2.97 -12.77
CA LEU A 673 11.45 -1.84 -12.34
C LEU A 673 12.90 -2.02 -12.82
N PRO A 674 13.19 -1.79 -14.11
CA PRO A 674 14.54 -1.94 -14.64
C PRO A 674 15.51 -0.97 -13.97
N GLY A 675 16.74 -1.45 -13.70
CA GLY A 675 17.80 -0.67 -13.05
C GLY A 675 17.77 -0.66 -11.53
N VAL A 676 16.78 -1.29 -10.89
CA VAL A 676 16.68 -1.37 -9.42
C VAL A 676 17.50 -2.54 -8.87
N THR A 677 18.14 -2.34 -7.71
CA THR A 677 18.85 -3.40 -6.99
C THR A 677 17.92 -4.46 -6.42
N GLN A 678 18.23 -5.70 -6.80
CA GLN A 678 17.49 -6.91 -6.45
C GLN A 678 17.97 -7.55 -5.15
N LEU A 679 19.02 -7.00 -4.55
CA LEU A 679 19.51 -7.42 -3.24
C LEU A 679 18.44 -7.16 -2.18
N LEU A 680 18.14 -8.19 -1.40
CA LEU A 680 17.31 -8.04 -0.21
C LEU A 680 18.16 -7.42 0.90
N GLY A 681 17.50 -6.71 1.81
CA GLY A 681 18.15 -6.00 2.89
C GLY A 681 17.12 -5.49 3.89
N PRO A 682 17.48 -4.53 4.74
CA PRO A 682 16.63 -4.08 5.84
C PRO A 682 15.44 -3.21 5.35
N GLU A 683 15.41 -2.80 4.09
CA GLU A 683 14.26 -2.12 3.48
C GLU A 683 13.40 -3.10 2.66
N MET A 684 12.10 -3.16 2.95
CA MET A 684 11.13 -4.00 2.26
C MET A 684 10.93 -3.60 0.79
N LYS A 685 10.84 -4.59 -0.10
CA LYS A 685 10.69 -4.44 -1.57
C LYS A 685 9.60 -5.31 -2.18
N SER A 686 9.11 -6.32 -1.47
CA SER A 686 8.04 -7.20 -1.94
C SER A 686 6.72 -6.44 -2.11
N THR A 687 5.92 -6.87 -3.09
CA THR A 687 4.62 -6.27 -3.44
C THR A 687 3.44 -7.17 -3.06
N GLY A 688 3.69 -8.36 -2.54
CA GLY A 688 2.67 -9.29 -2.08
C GLY A 688 3.28 -10.56 -1.51
N GLU A 689 2.42 -11.53 -1.23
CA GLU A 689 2.80 -12.80 -0.62
C GLU A 689 1.94 -13.97 -1.11
N ALA A 690 2.51 -15.16 -1.04
CA ALA A 690 1.86 -16.43 -1.31
C ALA A 690 2.03 -17.38 -0.12
N MET A 691 1.18 -18.40 -0.02
CA MET A 691 1.20 -19.35 1.08
C MET A 691 1.18 -20.79 0.56
N GLY A 692 2.12 -21.61 1.03
CA GLY A 692 2.11 -23.07 0.89
C GLY A 692 1.77 -23.74 2.22
N ARG A 693 0.87 -24.73 2.21
CA ARG A 693 0.53 -25.53 3.40
C ARG A 693 0.58 -27.02 3.09
N ALA A 694 1.23 -27.80 3.95
CA ALA A 694 1.37 -29.24 3.82
C ALA A 694 1.62 -29.92 5.17
N GLU A 695 1.61 -31.26 5.21
CA GLU A 695 1.97 -32.05 6.40
C GLU A 695 3.46 -31.90 6.74
N THR A 696 4.31 -31.74 5.73
CA THR A 696 5.76 -31.65 5.88
C THR A 696 6.29 -30.32 5.36
N PHE A 697 7.43 -29.88 5.91
CA PHE A 697 8.01 -28.57 5.62
C PHE A 697 8.48 -28.42 4.17
N ASP A 698 9.13 -29.44 3.62
CA ASP A 698 9.64 -29.52 2.26
C ASP A 698 8.52 -29.37 1.21
N VAL A 699 7.39 -30.05 1.41
CA VAL A 699 6.21 -29.93 0.53
C VAL A 699 5.53 -28.55 0.69
N ALA A 700 5.53 -27.99 1.89
CA ALA A 700 5.02 -26.64 2.13
C ALA A 700 5.90 -25.59 1.41
N LEU A 701 7.23 -25.74 1.43
CA LEU A 701 8.17 -24.93 0.67
C LEU A 701 7.92 -25.04 -0.83
N TYR A 702 7.77 -26.25 -1.37
CA TYR A 702 7.46 -26.47 -2.78
C TYR A 702 6.21 -25.71 -3.23
N LYS A 703 5.12 -25.82 -2.44
CA LYS A 703 3.87 -25.09 -2.70
C LYS A 703 4.07 -23.58 -2.59
N ALA A 704 4.85 -23.11 -1.61
CA ALA A 704 5.10 -21.68 -1.41
C ALA A 704 5.90 -21.07 -2.57
N PHE A 705 7.01 -21.69 -2.98
CA PHE A 705 7.79 -21.26 -4.15
C PHE A 705 6.95 -21.26 -5.43
N THR A 706 6.23 -22.34 -5.70
CA THR A 706 5.39 -22.46 -6.90
C THR A 706 4.29 -21.38 -6.91
N SER A 707 3.67 -21.12 -5.75
CA SER A 707 2.63 -20.09 -5.61
C SER A 707 3.19 -18.68 -5.71
N ALA A 708 4.45 -18.46 -5.33
CA ALA A 708 5.17 -17.21 -5.53
C ALA A 708 5.68 -17.01 -6.98
N GLY A 709 5.37 -17.95 -7.89
CA GLY A 709 5.79 -17.91 -9.28
C GLY A 709 7.24 -18.35 -9.52
N ILE A 710 7.89 -18.93 -8.52
CA ILE A 710 9.25 -19.48 -8.64
C ILE A 710 9.17 -20.91 -9.14
N LYS A 711 9.75 -21.16 -10.32
CA LYS A 711 9.73 -22.48 -10.95
C LYS A 711 10.76 -23.41 -10.30
N VAL A 712 10.27 -24.43 -9.59
CA VAL A 712 11.09 -25.55 -9.13
C VAL A 712 11.27 -26.53 -10.31
N PRO A 713 12.51 -26.84 -10.75
CA PRO A 713 12.74 -27.67 -11.92
C PRO A 713 12.50 -29.16 -11.61
N ALA A 714 11.98 -29.92 -12.59
CA ALA A 714 11.76 -31.36 -12.44
C ALA A 714 13.04 -32.20 -12.57
N THR A 715 14.13 -31.63 -13.07
CA THR A 715 15.43 -32.30 -13.25
C THR A 715 16.54 -31.32 -12.86
N PRO A 716 17.70 -31.81 -12.37
CA PRO A 716 18.74 -30.91 -11.91
C PRO A 716 19.36 -30.13 -13.07
N GLY A 717 19.60 -28.84 -12.84
CA GLY A 717 20.16 -27.90 -13.81
C GLY A 717 21.61 -27.50 -13.50
N VAL A 718 21.97 -26.28 -13.92
CA VAL A 718 23.21 -25.62 -13.52
C VAL A 718 22.89 -24.56 -12.47
N ALA A 719 23.52 -24.63 -11.31
CA ALA A 719 23.51 -23.59 -10.28
C ALA A 719 24.72 -22.67 -10.46
N VAL A 720 24.49 -21.35 -10.53
CA VAL A 720 25.54 -20.34 -10.61
C VAL A 720 25.65 -19.64 -9.27
N LEU A 721 26.84 -19.71 -8.66
CA LEU A 721 27.12 -19.15 -7.34
C LEU A 721 27.89 -17.84 -7.50
N LEU A 722 27.31 -16.76 -6.98
CA LEU A 722 27.84 -15.41 -6.98
C LEU A 722 27.91 -14.92 -5.53
N THR A 723 28.97 -15.31 -4.82
CA THR A 723 29.27 -14.84 -3.46
C THR A 723 30.77 -14.59 -3.36
N ASP A 724 31.15 -13.57 -2.60
CA ASP A 724 32.54 -13.26 -2.29
C ASP A 724 33.00 -13.98 -1.00
N ASP A 725 32.09 -14.67 -0.31
CA ASP A 725 32.41 -15.56 0.82
C ASP A 725 32.74 -16.97 0.30
N ASP A 726 34.02 -17.30 0.30
CA ASP A 726 34.52 -18.60 -0.14
C ASP A 726 33.96 -19.78 0.68
N GLN A 727 33.69 -19.59 1.98
CA GLN A 727 33.16 -20.67 2.82
C GLN A 727 31.70 -20.94 2.48
N GLU A 728 30.91 -19.88 2.31
CA GLU A 728 29.52 -19.98 1.85
C GLU A 728 29.44 -20.60 0.45
N ALA A 729 30.31 -20.18 -0.47
CA ALA A 729 30.37 -20.74 -1.84
C ALA A 729 30.62 -22.25 -1.82
N VAL A 730 31.57 -22.72 -1.01
CA VAL A 730 31.88 -24.15 -0.86
C VAL A 730 30.68 -24.91 -0.31
N ALA A 731 30.03 -24.38 0.72
CA ALA A 731 28.88 -25.03 1.36
C ALA A 731 27.69 -25.17 0.42
N LEU A 732 27.33 -24.09 -0.30
CA LEU A 732 26.27 -24.11 -1.30
C LEU A 732 26.62 -25.07 -2.45
N GLU A 733 27.86 -25.04 -2.93
CA GLU A 733 28.31 -25.94 -4.00
C GLU A 733 28.12 -27.40 -3.63
N LEU A 734 28.55 -27.80 -2.42
CA LEU A 734 28.35 -29.16 -1.91
C LEU A 734 26.86 -29.53 -1.87
N ALA A 735 26.00 -28.64 -1.38
CA ALA A 735 24.56 -28.90 -1.27
C ALA A 735 23.89 -29.08 -2.65
N PHE A 736 24.19 -28.20 -3.61
CA PHE A 736 23.66 -28.32 -4.97
C PHE A 736 24.16 -29.57 -5.69
N VAL A 737 25.45 -29.90 -5.55
CA VAL A 737 26.03 -31.14 -6.13
C VAL A 737 25.38 -32.39 -5.54
N ASN A 738 25.15 -32.42 -4.22
CA ASN A 738 24.45 -33.53 -3.56
C ASN A 738 23.00 -33.69 -4.04
N ALA A 739 22.35 -32.59 -4.43
CA ALA A 739 21.03 -32.60 -5.07
C ALA A 739 21.08 -32.90 -6.59
N GLY A 740 22.26 -33.18 -7.16
CA GLY A 740 22.45 -33.57 -8.56
C GLY A 740 22.69 -32.41 -9.54
N PHE A 741 22.75 -31.15 -9.06
CA PHE A 741 23.03 -29.98 -9.90
C PHE A 741 24.51 -29.91 -10.29
N LYS A 742 24.78 -29.34 -11.47
CA LYS A 742 26.12 -28.88 -11.82
C LYS A 742 26.34 -27.49 -11.24
N THR A 743 27.48 -27.22 -10.66
CA THR A 743 27.80 -25.90 -10.08
C THR A 743 28.81 -25.14 -10.94
N ARG A 744 28.69 -23.82 -10.91
CA ARG A 744 29.66 -22.87 -11.47
C ARG A 744 29.85 -21.71 -10.50
N ARG A 745 31.09 -21.44 -10.12
CA ARG A 745 31.48 -20.21 -9.41
C ARG A 745 31.82 -19.16 -10.45
N GLN A 746 31.29 -17.93 -10.29
CA GLN A 746 31.59 -16.76 -11.13
C GLN A 746 31.64 -17.05 -12.64
N CYS A 747 30.57 -16.71 -13.37
CA CYS A 747 30.51 -17.06 -14.79
C CYS A 747 30.92 -15.92 -15.72
N GLU A 748 31.89 -16.21 -16.61
CA GLU A 748 32.10 -15.48 -17.86
C GLU A 748 30.99 -15.79 -18.89
N ARG A 749 30.52 -17.05 -18.94
CA ARG A 749 29.44 -17.52 -19.83
C ARG A 749 28.82 -18.86 -19.38
N VAL A 750 27.50 -18.99 -19.46
CA VAL A 750 26.71 -20.22 -19.25
C VAL A 750 25.78 -20.45 -20.44
N GLU A 751 25.78 -21.65 -21.00
CA GLU A 751 24.90 -22.06 -22.10
C GLU A 751 24.24 -23.40 -21.76
N GLN A 752 22.91 -23.43 -21.68
CA GLN A 752 22.11 -24.64 -21.46
C GLN A 752 20.78 -24.56 -22.20
N GLY A 753 20.63 -25.36 -23.27
CA GLY A 753 19.47 -25.27 -24.16
C GLY A 753 19.39 -23.88 -24.82
N ASP A 754 18.22 -23.25 -24.76
CA ASP A 754 18.00 -21.88 -25.29
C ASP A 754 18.46 -20.76 -24.33
N VAL A 755 18.99 -21.12 -23.15
CA VAL A 755 19.45 -20.16 -22.15
C VAL A 755 20.96 -19.89 -22.31
N LEU A 756 21.31 -18.67 -22.73
CA LEU A 756 22.69 -18.16 -22.78
C LEU A 756 22.84 -16.96 -21.85
N ILE A 757 23.67 -17.04 -20.82
CA ILE A 757 24.09 -15.91 -19.97
C ILE A 757 25.57 -15.64 -20.26
N ASP A 758 25.95 -14.45 -20.74
CA ASP A 758 27.34 -14.13 -21.13
C ASP A 758 27.77 -12.78 -20.54
N THR A 759 28.67 -12.81 -19.56
CA THR A 759 29.17 -11.62 -18.87
C THR A 759 30.35 -10.97 -19.58
N ARG A 760 30.92 -11.60 -20.63
CA ARG A 760 31.98 -10.99 -21.46
C ARG A 760 31.47 -9.82 -22.30
N LYS A 761 30.15 -9.63 -22.39
CA LYS A 761 29.52 -8.44 -22.98
C LYS A 761 29.49 -7.24 -22.04
N ILE A 762 29.92 -7.40 -20.78
CA ILE A 762 29.98 -6.35 -19.78
C ILE A 762 31.38 -5.71 -19.86
N PRO A 763 31.51 -4.38 -19.93
CA PRO A 763 32.81 -3.72 -19.97
C PRO A 763 33.68 -4.16 -18.78
N VAL A 764 34.91 -4.58 -19.05
CA VAL A 764 35.90 -5.05 -18.04
C VAL A 764 36.22 -3.98 -16.98
N ALA A 765 35.86 -2.71 -17.23
CA ALA A 765 36.06 -1.58 -16.32
C ALA A 765 34.90 -1.34 -15.32
N SER A 766 33.82 -2.13 -15.36
CA SER A 766 32.70 -1.99 -14.42
C SER A 766 33.02 -2.63 -13.07
N PRO A 767 32.73 -1.97 -11.93
CA PRO A 767 32.80 -2.57 -10.60
C PRO A 767 32.12 -3.94 -10.53
N GLN A 768 32.64 -4.85 -9.70
CA GLN A 768 32.14 -6.23 -9.57
C GLN A 768 30.64 -6.29 -9.18
N ALA A 769 30.16 -5.31 -8.40
CA ALA A 769 28.76 -5.13 -8.06
C ALA A 769 27.86 -4.85 -9.29
N ASP A 770 28.35 -4.08 -10.27
CA ASP A 770 27.61 -3.77 -11.50
C ASP A 770 27.50 -5.00 -12.42
N GLN A 771 28.51 -5.87 -12.40
CA GLN A 771 28.50 -7.13 -13.14
C GLN A 771 27.49 -8.14 -12.56
N GLN A 772 27.46 -8.30 -11.24
CA GLN A 772 26.47 -9.15 -10.54
C GLN A 772 25.03 -8.66 -10.74
N MET A 773 24.82 -7.34 -10.65
CA MET A 773 23.53 -6.72 -10.90
C MET A 773 23.00 -6.98 -12.31
N THR A 774 23.88 -6.90 -13.31
CA THR A 774 23.52 -7.18 -14.71
C THR A 774 23.18 -8.66 -14.90
N LEU A 775 23.91 -9.56 -14.24
CA LEU A 775 23.63 -11.00 -14.24
C LEU A 775 22.26 -11.34 -13.68
N TRP A 776 21.92 -10.82 -12.50
CA TRP A 776 20.61 -11.08 -11.90
C TRP A 776 19.48 -10.52 -12.76
N HIS A 777 19.67 -9.34 -13.33
CA HIS A 777 18.72 -8.73 -14.26
C HIS A 777 18.46 -9.61 -15.49
N ASP A 778 19.51 -10.14 -16.12
CA ASP A 778 19.38 -11.05 -17.26
C ASP A 778 18.72 -12.38 -16.87
N ALA A 779 19.05 -12.94 -15.70
CA ALA A 779 18.46 -14.17 -15.21
C ALA A 779 16.95 -14.01 -14.97
N MET A 780 16.51 -12.92 -14.32
CA MET A 780 15.10 -12.64 -14.09
C MET A 780 14.33 -12.36 -15.37
N ASN A 781 14.93 -11.65 -16.34
CA ASN A 781 14.32 -11.46 -17.67
C ASN A 781 14.08 -12.78 -18.41
N LYS A 782 14.92 -13.78 -18.12
CA LYS A 782 14.77 -15.17 -18.60
C LYS A 782 13.93 -16.06 -17.68
N GLN A 783 13.29 -15.47 -16.67
CA GLN A 783 12.46 -16.17 -15.68
C GLN A 783 13.20 -17.29 -14.94
N LEU A 784 14.51 -17.10 -14.72
CA LEU A 784 15.30 -18.01 -13.90
C LEU A 784 15.14 -17.65 -12.42
N PRO A 785 15.04 -18.63 -11.50
CA PRO A 785 15.08 -18.37 -10.07
C PRO A 785 16.39 -17.67 -9.67
N VAL A 786 16.28 -16.59 -8.90
CA VAL A 786 17.42 -15.85 -8.34
C VAL A 786 17.21 -15.77 -6.83
N PHE A 787 18.23 -16.18 -6.08
CA PHE A 787 18.24 -16.11 -4.62
C PHE A 787 19.41 -15.23 -4.19
N THR A 788 19.13 -14.27 -3.31
CA THR A 788 20.13 -13.34 -2.75
C THR A 788 20.50 -13.68 -1.30
N SER A 789 19.93 -14.76 -0.77
CA SER A 789 20.23 -15.34 0.55
C SER A 789 20.53 -16.83 0.40
N ALA A 790 21.59 -17.29 1.05
CA ALA A 790 21.95 -18.71 1.08
C ALA A 790 20.85 -19.55 1.74
N ALA A 791 20.17 -19.02 2.75
CA ALA A 791 19.09 -19.72 3.45
C ALA A 791 17.90 -20.03 2.50
N THR A 792 17.51 -19.07 1.67
CA THR A 792 16.47 -19.27 0.64
C THR A 792 16.90 -20.32 -0.39
N ALA A 793 18.19 -20.36 -0.75
CA ALA A 793 18.71 -21.38 -1.67
C ALA A 793 18.67 -22.79 -1.06
N TYR A 794 18.99 -22.95 0.23
CA TYR A 794 18.82 -24.23 0.92
C TYR A 794 17.35 -24.64 1.03
N ALA A 795 16.45 -23.70 1.32
CA ALA A 795 15.01 -23.96 1.34
C ALA A 795 14.50 -24.40 -0.05
N PHE A 796 15.00 -23.78 -1.12
CA PHE A 796 14.70 -24.21 -2.49
C PHE A 796 15.18 -25.63 -2.79
N LEU A 797 16.35 -26.03 -2.28
CA LEU A 797 16.84 -27.41 -2.43
C LEU A 797 15.95 -28.43 -1.72
N GLN A 798 15.44 -28.11 -0.51
CA GLN A 798 14.48 -28.96 0.20
C GLN A 798 13.18 -29.10 -0.60
N ALA A 799 12.65 -27.99 -1.12
CA ALA A 799 11.48 -28.00 -2.00
C ALA A 799 11.70 -28.87 -3.25
N TYR A 800 12.88 -28.77 -3.88
CA TYR A 800 13.24 -29.59 -5.04
C TYR A 800 13.32 -31.08 -4.72
N GLN A 801 13.85 -31.45 -3.55
CA GLN A 801 13.92 -32.85 -3.12
C GLN A 801 12.51 -33.43 -2.93
N SER A 802 11.58 -32.67 -2.34
CA SER A 802 10.19 -33.11 -2.13
C SER A 802 9.42 -33.42 -3.42
N GLN A 803 9.80 -32.81 -4.55
CA GLN A 803 9.17 -33.06 -5.85
C GLN A 803 9.60 -34.41 -6.44
N ASN A 804 10.77 -34.91 -6.05
CA ASN A 804 11.41 -36.09 -6.63
C ASN A 804 11.25 -37.35 -5.76
N GLU A 805 10.70 -37.21 -4.56
CA GLU A 805 10.21 -38.29 -3.68
C GLU A 805 8.73 -38.56 -3.93
#